data_AF-A0A7V3KEC2-F1
#
_entry.id   AF-A0A7V3KEC2-F1
#
_cell.length_a   1.000
_cell.length_b   1.000
_cell.length_c   1.000
_cell.angle_alpha   90.00
_cell.angle_beta   90.00
_cell.angle_gamma   90.00
#
_symmetry.space_group_name_H-M   'P 1'
#
loop_
_entity.id
_entity.type
_entity.pdbx_description
1 polymer ?
#
loop_
_entity_poly.entity_id
_entity_poly.type
_entity_poly.pdbx_seq_one_letter_code
_entity_poly.pdbx_strand_id
1 'polypeptide(L)'
;MAKKTLKDIRAESAMLLSSPKYEWLGWVCLTGIILLAFLMNFHTLTDTDIFWHLKTGEIIFKTHRVPNQDIFSFTVAGKEWIDAQWLFQLMIYSLYRIYGYAGMIFVGAFISGLVWLLIIGPGFSARRYFFIILLGLISLLTVSGRLKLRPELLTFFYISLEIFLIDLFKRGKKYALYFLPILFLFWLNSEGLWPIYFFISGVFLLEETLLFLFPGFKKWLKRDSVFSHRESARALGLCLGFSLPLVLMNPYTWRGAVFPLTLLRETAHPESEIRRLIFEFGNPFTELPFLDRFAYISLIVISFMYFLVLIFRRRVYLANLLLWGGFLYISVTALRNVGLFGVVTCALTLRMLAENPIEELLPFRGMKGLVRFRWVLGLMLLGAISWLSVDIMTSQFFLRNRSRVRFGIGALETEYPVRAGDFLEKIFQSQGRKRELKIFADAESSGYLIWIGNPEWRVYFDPRLEVYGEEFLKQFVSALDQVPAFEQESERYRFDVVVIDHLVFRMHLVTHLYHHPDWAMVYLDGLNVIFLRRTQELAPLIQKFEIDFSKGYFPPLPEDIRGEWLIDELKSLSIVLLMLDQAESALPGLEELIKLAPEDSLANYYLGWALNRLKRFSEARFYLEKAVNLDPKGVPPKIQLAQVYALTGEVERAVQIFSQLQESYPGDITICINLAQVYETFLKSERASEQWLRCWRIYQSAPQRYGSAGFEIERALERMRKPK
;
A
#
# COMPACT_ATOMS: atom_id res chain seq x y z
N MET A 1 13.47 -42.99 41.49
CA MET A 1 12.74 -41.80 40.99
C MET A 1 11.39 -42.23 40.42
N ALA A 2 10.29 -41.96 41.12
CA ALA A 2 8.95 -42.33 40.65
C ALA A 2 8.58 -41.54 39.37
N LYS A 3 8.19 -42.23 38.29
CA LYS A 3 7.63 -41.61 37.08
C LYS A 3 6.29 -40.95 37.46
N LYS A 4 6.27 -39.63 37.64
CA LYS A 4 5.02 -38.84 37.76
C LYS A 4 4.09 -39.23 36.61
N THR A 5 2.87 -39.61 36.94
CA THR A 5 1.84 -39.98 35.97
C THR A 5 1.32 -38.74 35.24
N LEU A 6 0.65 -38.93 34.09
CA LEU A 6 -0.04 -37.85 33.35
C LEU A 6 -1.03 -37.06 34.23
N LYS A 7 -1.60 -37.72 35.26
CA LYS A 7 -2.52 -37.11 36.23
C LYS A 7 -1.78 -36.14 37.16
N ASP A 8 -0.60 -36.51 37.65
CA ASP A 8 0.26 -35.65 38.48
C ASP A 8 0.77 -34.43 37.70
N ILE A 9 1.05 -34.61 36.41
CA ILE A 9 1.46 -33.53 35.50
C ILE A 9 0.34 -32.48 35.33
N ARG A 10 -0.92 -32.91 35.24
CA ARG A 10 -2.07 -32.00 35.12
C ARG A 10 -2.36 -31.26 36.42
N ALA A 11 -2.30 -31.95 37.56
CA ALA A 11 -2.57 -31.37 38.88
C ALA A 11 -1.57 -30.24 39.22
N GLU A 12 -0.28 -30.45 38.94
CA GLU A 12 0.78 -29.48 39.20
C GLU A 12 0.70 -28.26 38.26
N SER A 13 0.38 -28.47 36.99
CA SER A 13 0.15 -27.39 36.02
C SER A 13 -1.07 -26.54 36.42
N ALA A 14 -2.14 -27.18 36.90
CA ALA A 14 -3.34 -26.51 37.40
C ALA A 14 -3.05 -25.65 38.65
N MET A 15 -2.21 -26.14 39.56
CA MET A 15 -1.76 -25.40 40.75
C MET A 15 -0.89 -24.18 40.41
N LEU A 16 -0.04 -24.29 39.39
CA LEU A 16 0.75 -23.15 38.91
C LEU A 16 -0.13 -22.10 38.22
N LEU A 17 -1.13 -22.53 37.44
CA LEU A 17 -2.10 -21.67 36.76
C LEU A 17 -3.07 -20.98 37.73
N SER A 18 -3.28 -21.50 38.95
CA SER A 18 -4.18 -20.91 39.94
C SER A 18 -3.56 -19.82 40.81
N SER A 19 -2.25 -19.58 40.70
CA SER A 19 -1.58 -18.51 41.47
C SER A 19 -1.85 -17.13 40.86
N PRO A 20 -2.53 -16.21 41.58
CA PRO A 20 -2.92 -14.89 41.06
C PRO A 20 -1.76 -13.90 40.92
N LYS A 21 -0.54 -14.28 41.33
CA LYS A 21 0.63 -13.39 41.51
C LYS A 21 1.01 -12.59 40.25
N TYR A 22 0.60 -13.01 39.06
CA TYR A 22 0.97 -12.40 37.78
C TYR A 22 -0.22 -12.11 36.84
N GLU A 23 -1.46 -12.13 37.34
CA GLU A 23 -2.64 -11.85 36.49
C GLU A 23 -2.67 -10.39 36.00
N TRP A 24 -2.13 -9.44 36.79
CA TRP A 24 -2.00 -8.03 36.41
C TRP A 24 -1.19 -7.85 35.11
N LEU A 25 -0.13 -8.64 34.93
CA LEU A 25 0.73 -8.58 33.74
C LEU A 25 -0.05 -8.97 32.48
N GLY A 26 -0.98 -9.93 32.60
CA GLY A 26 -1.87 -10.27 31.50
C GLY A 26 -2.76 -9.11 31.07
N TRP A 27 -3.35 -8.39 32.03
CA TRP A 27 -4.17 -7.20 31.74
C TRP A 27 -3.36 -6.05 31.15
N VAL A 28 -2.11 -5.86 31.62
CA VAL A 28 -1.18 -4.89 31.03
C VAL A 28 -0.83 -5.26 29.60
N CYS A 29 -0.52 -6.53 29.31
CA CYS A 29 -0.26 -6.98 27.95
C CYS A 29 -1.49 -6.86 27.04
N LEU A 30 -2.70 -7.12 27.56
CA LEU A 30 -3.96 -6.93 26.83
C LEU A 30 -4.18 -5.46 26.46
N THR A 31 -4.01 -4.58 27.43
CA THR A 31 -4.12 -3.13 27.19
C THR A 31 -3.04 -2.68 26.21
N GLY A 32 -1.81 -3.18 26.37
CA GLY A 32 -0.68 -2.91 25.49
C GLY A 32 -0.94 -3.29 24.04
N ILE A 33 -1.51 -4.46 23.76
CA ILE A 33 -1.79 -4.86 22.37
C ILE A 33 -2.95 -4.08 21.75
N ILE A 34 -3.98 -3.71 22.54
CA ILE A 34 -5.08 -2.85 22.07
C ILE A 34 -4.54 -1.46 21.72
N LEU A 35 -3.69 -0.90 22.58
CA LEU A 35 -3.02 0.38 22.32
C LEU A 35 -2.04 0.26 21.14
N LEU A 36 -1.36 -0.86 20.97
CA LEU A 36 -0.49 -1.08 19.82
C LEU A 36 -1.29 -1.09 18.51
N ALA A 37 -2.45 -1.74 18.47
CA ALA A 37 -3.35 -1.70 17.31
C ALA A 37 -3.85 -0.28 17.02
N PHE A 38 -4.10 0.52 18.06
CA PHE A 38 -4.40 1.96 17.91
C PHE A 38 -3.20 2.70 17.30
N LEU A 39 -2.00 2.55 17.89
CA LEU A 39 -0.79 3.24 17.44
C LEU A 39 -0.41 2.89 15.99
N MET A 40 -0.60 1.63 15.58
CA MET A 40 -0.31 1.19 14.21
C MET A 40 -1.16 1.86 13.13
N ASN A 41 -2.33 2.40 13.47
CA ASN A 41 -3.19 3.19 12.57
C ASN A 41 -3.20 4.68 12.95
N PHE A 42 -2.40 5.10 13.94
CA PHE A 42 -2.25 6.50 14.33
C PHE A 42 -1.10 7.14 13.56
N HIS A 43 -1.33 7.33 12.26
CA HIS A 43 -0.34 7.89 11.36
C HIS A 43 -0.99 8.81 10.33
N THR A 44 -0.17 9.59 9.63
CA THR A 44 -0.60 10.46 8.54
C THR A 44 -1.40 9.68 7.51
N LEU A 45 -2.40 10.32 6.89
CA LEU A 45 -3.12 9.70 5.78
C LEU A 45 -2.12 9.36 4.65
N THR A 46 -2.24 8.15 4.11
CA THR A 46 -1.37 7.59 3.04
C THR A 46 -2.16 6.79 2.00
N ASP A 47 -3.48 6.84 2.10
CA ASP A 47 -4.37 6.27 1.11
C ASP A 47 -4.66 7.25 -0.03
N THR A 48 -4.30 6.92 -1.25
CA THR A 48 -4.59 7.71 -2.47
C THR A 48 -6.08 7.95 -2.69
N ASP A 49 -6.93 7.05 -2.20
CA ASP A 49 -8.37 7.07 -2.46
C ASP A 49 -9.15 7.93 -1.46
N ILE A 50 -8.52 8.33 -0.36
CA ILE A 50 -9.23 9.01 0.74
C ILE A 50 -9.82 10.37 0.33
N PHE A 51 -9.22 11.06 -0.63
CA PHE A 51 -9.60 12.41 -0.97
C PHE A 51 -10.85 12.49 -1.86
N TRP A 52 -11.02 11.56 -2.81
CA TRP A 52 -12.27 11.50 -3.55
C TRP A 52 -13.42 11.01 -2.65
N HIS A 53 -13.14 10.12 -1.67
CA HIS A 53 -14.12 9.79 -0.62
C HIS A 53 -14.51 11.01 0.20
N LEU A 54 -13.52 11.81 0.62
CA LEU A 54 -13.75 13.03 1.39
C LEU A 54 -14.59 14.03 0.61
N LYS A 55 -14.31 14.20 -0.69
CA LYS A 55 -15.10 15.06 -1.58
C LYS A 55 -16.53 14.56 -1.76
N THR A 56 -16.70 13.25 -1.93
CA THR A 56 -18.03 12.66 -2.07
C THR A 56 -18.84 12.84 -0.79
N GLY A 57 -18.20 12.65 0.37
CA GLY A 57 -18.79 12.96 1.69
C GLY A 57 -19.22 14.42 1.83
N GLU A 58 -18.40 15.36 1.35
CA GLU A 58 -18.74 16.79 1.29
C GLU A 58 -20.01 17.03 0.44
N ILE A 59 -20.06 16.42 -0.75
CA ILE A 59 -21.17 16.59 -1.68
C ILE A 59 -22.46 16.00 -1.10
N ILE A 60 -22.39 14.81 -0.50
CA ILE A 60 -23.52 14.18 0.20
C ILE A 60 -24.00 15.09 1.33
N PHE A 61 -23.07 15.61 2.15
CA PHE A 61 -23.39 16.49 3.27
C PHE A 61 -24.09 17.78 2.81
N LYS A 62 -23.62 18.40 1.71
CA LYS A 62 -24.18 19.66 1.18
C LYS A 62 -25.52 19.45 0.46
N THR A 63 -25.66 18.36 -0.30
CA THR A 63 -26.81 18.13 -1.18
C THR A 63 -27.89 17.24 -0.56
N HIS A 64 -27.58 16.53 0.52
CA HIS A 64 -28.39 15.46 1.11
C HIS A 64 -28.77 14.36 0.11
N ARG A 65 -27.93 14.14 -0.92
CA ARG A 65 -28.14 13.13 -1.96
C ARG A 65 -26.87 12.34 -2.19
N VAL A 66 -27.02 11.02 -2.28
CA VAL A 66 -25.93 10.13 -2.70
C VAL A 66 -25.80 10.22 -4.22
N PRO A 67 -24.61 10.51 -4.77
CA PRO A 67 -24.39 10.56 -6.21
C PRO A 67 -24.74 9.22 -6.87
N ASN A 68 -25.37 9.27 -8.04
CA ASN A 68 -25.71 8.08 -8.84
C ASN A 68 -25.04 8.08 -10.22
N GLN A 69 -24.23 9.10 -10.48
CA GLN A 69 -23.52 9.30 -11.73
C GLN A 69 -22.13 9.89 -11.43
N ASP A 70 -21.22 9.72 -12.37
CA ASP A 70 -19.90 10.32 -12.28
C ASP A 70 -19.95 11.85 -12.34
N ILE A 71 -19.23 12.47 -11.40
CA ILE A 71 -19.18 13.92 -11.20
C ILE A 71 -17.75 14.45 -11.06
N PHE A 72 -16.72 13.61 -11.26
CA PHE A 72 -15.33 14.02 -11.09
C PHE A 72 -14.58 14.08 -12.42
N SER A 73 -14.85 13.14 -13.33
CA SER A 73 -14.12 13.04 -14.57
C SER A 73 -14.90 13.59 -15.75
N PHE A 74 -14.20 14.23 -16.68
CA PHE A 74 -14.80 14.72 -17.93
C PHE A 74 -14.87 13.63 -19.01
N THR A 75 -14.16 12.50 -18.86
CA THR A 75 -14.13 11.43 -19.87
C THR A 75 -15.30 10.46 -19.73
N VAL A 76 -15.82 10.30 -18.51
CA VAL A 76 -16.95 9.42 -18.17
C VAL A 76 -18.09 10.18 -17.47
N ALA A 77 -18.12 11.51 -17.62
CA ALA A 77 -19.12 12.38 -17.01
C ALA A 77 -20.55 11.86 -17.24
N GLY A 78 -21.33 11.73 -16.15
CA GLY A 78 -22.71 11.25 -16.22
C GLY A 78 -22.88 9.72 -16.33
N LYS A 79 -21.80 8.94 -16.43
CA LYS A 79 -21.87 7.47 -16.38
C LYS A 79 -22.39 7.02 -15.01
N GLU A 80 -23.19 5.96 -14.98
CA GLU A 80 -23.74 5.43 -13.72
C GLU A 80 -22.63 5.09 -12.73
N TRP A 81 -22.82 5.51 -11.48
CA TRP A 81 -21.91 5.21 -10.38
C TRP A 81 -22.71 4.70 -9.18
N ILE A 82 -22.39 3.48 -8.74
CA ILE A 82 -22.98 2.85 -7.56
C ILE A 82 -21.99 2.99 -6.41
N ASP A 83 -22.25 3.94 -5.52
CA ASP A 83 -21.41 4.20 -4.37
C ASP A 83 -21.82 3.33 -3.17
N ALA A 84 -21.17 2.18 -3.02
CA ALA A 84 -21.38 1.28 -1.89
C ALA A 84 -20.83 1.82 -0.54
N GLN A 85 -20.17 2.98 -0.53
CA GLN A 85 -19.39 3.49 0.60
C GLN A 85 -19.86 4.87 1.07
N TRP A 86 -21.04 5.32 0.64
CA TRP A 86 -21.58 6.66 0.93
C TRP A 86 -21.64 6.98 2.43
N LEU A 87 -21.98 6.00 3.30
CA LEU A 87 -22.06 6.24 4.75
C LEU A 87 -20.68 6.42 5.37
N PHE A 88 -19.69 5.66 4.89
CA PHE A 88 -18.29 5.84 5.29
C PHE A 88 -17.79 7.23 4.88
N GLN A 89 -18.07 7.65 3.66
CA GLN A 89 -17.67 8.97 3.15
C GLN A 89 -18.31 10.11 3.94
N LEU A 90 -19.62 10.01 4.24
CA LEU A 90 -20.32 10.98 5.07
C LEU A 90 -19.72 11.03 6.49
N MET A 91 -19.37 9.87 7.06
CA MET A 91 -18.71 9.78 8.36
C MET A 91 -17.35 10.49 8.36
N ILE A 92 -16.45 10.17 7.42
CA ILE A 92 -15.11 10.76 7.40
C ILE A 92 -15.16 12.27 7.11
N TYR A 93 -16.06 12.75 6.25
CA TYR A 93 -16.22 14.19 6.02
C TYR A 93 -16.76 14.91 7.25
N SER A 94 -17.72 14.30 7.96
CA SER A 94 -18.25 14.87 9.21
C SER A 94 -17.15 15.00 10.27
N LEU A 95 -16.26 14.02 10.37
CA LEU A 95 -15.09 14.07 11.26
C LEU A 95 -14.09 15.14 10.83
N TYR A 96 -13.78 15.20 9.54
CA TYR A 96 -12.90 16.21 8.95
C TYR A 96 -13.40 17.63 9.21
N ARG A 97 -14.70 17.87 9.07
CA ARG A 97 -15.31 19.19 9.29
C ARG A 97 -15.13 19.69 10.73
N ILE A 98 -15.11 18.80 11.73
CA ILE A 98 -15.04 19.18 13.15
C ILE A 98 -13.59 19.23 13.64
N TYR A 99 -12.76 18.25 13.26
CA TYR A 99 -11.43 18.04 13.83
C TYR A 99 -10.31 17.91 12.77
N GLY A 100 -10.60 18.20 11.50
CA GLY A 100 -9.66 18.03 10.40
C GLY A 100 -9.16 16.59 10.26
N TYR A 101 -7.94 16.43 9.76
CA TYR A 101 -7.29 15.13 9.63
C TYR A 101 -7.13 14.39 10.97
N ALA A 102 -6.97 15.12 12.08
CA ALA A 102 -6.80 14.51 13.39
C ALA A 102 -8.03 13.69 13.82
N GLY A 103 -9.25 14.17 13.55
CA GLY A 103 -10.47 13.44 13.87
C GLY A 103 -10.61 12.14 13.08
N MET A 104 -10.29 12.19 11.79
CA MET A 104 -10.29 11.04 10.90
C MET A 104 -9.29 9.96 11.38
N ILE A 105 -8.05 10.36 11.61
CA ILE A 105 -6.96 9.45 12.05
C ILE A 105 -7.29 8.85 13.43
N PHE A 106 -7.76 9.68 14.37
CA PHE A 106 -8.12 9.20 15.70
C PHE A 106 -9.24 8.16 15.65
N VAL A 107 -10.28 8.39 14.86
CA VAL A 107 -11.38 7.42 14.73
C VAL A 107 -10.90 6.13 14.05
N GLY A 108 -10.06 6.22 13.02
CA GLY A 108 -9.43 5.04 12.41
C GLY A 108 -8.64 4.23 13.44
N ALA A 109 -7.74 4.88 14.18
CA ALA A 109 -6.98 4.27 15.26
C ALA A 109 -7.85 3.67 16.37
N PHE A 110 -8.92 4.37 16.76
CA PHE A 110 -9.88 3.89 17.74
C PHE A 110 -10.61 2.62 17.26
N ILE A 111 -11.06 2.59 16.00
CA ILE A 111 -11.69 1.41 15.41
C ILE A 111 -10.70 0.24 15.38
N SER A 112 -9.43 0.46 15.04
CA SER A 112 -8.39 -0.57 15.11
C SER A 112 -8.22 -1.12 16.54
N GLY A 113 -8.12 -0.26 17.56
CA GLY A 113 -8.09 -0.73 18.95
C GLY A 113 -9.34 -1.54 19.32
N LEU A 114 -10.52 -1.10 18.87
CA LEU A 114 -11.79 -1.77 19.12
C LEU A 114 -11.88 -3.15 18.43
N VAL A 115 -11.34 -3.30 17.22
CA VAL A 115 -11.23 -4.59 16.53
C VAL A 115 -10.45 -5.59 17.40
N TRP A 116 -9.27 -5.21 17.91
CA TRP A 116 -8.47 -6.10 18.76
C TRP A 116 -9.13 -6.39 20.11
N LEU A 117 -9.86 -5.42 20.68
CA LEU A 117 -10.67 -5.65 21.87
C LEU A 117 -11.77 -6.70 21.63
N LEU A 118 -12.48 -6.63 20.49
CA LEU A 118 -13.54 -7.58 20.13
C LEU A 118 -13.00 -8.97 19.79
N ILE A 119 -11.80 -9.06 19.21
CA ILE A 119 -11.13 -10.32 18.87
C ILE A 119 -10.60 -11.01 20.13
N ILE A 120 -9.89 -10.27 20.99
CA ILE A 120 -9.15 -10.84 22.13
C ILE A 120 -10.00 -10.91 23.39
N GLY A 121 -10.75 -9.85 23.69
CA GLY A 121 -11.49 -9.68 24.95
C GLY A 121 -12.38 -10.87 25.33
N PRO A 122 -13.22 -11.43 24.44
CA PRO A 122 -14.13 -12.52 24.78
C PRO A 122 -13.44 -13.81 25.21
N GLY A 123 -12.25 -14.08 24.64
CA GLY A 123 -11.42 -15.26 24.94
C GLY A 123 -10.32 -15.00 25.97
N PHE A 124 -10.20 -13.76 26.47
CA PHE A 124 -9.09 -13.37 27.32
C PHE A 124 -9.13 -14.09 28.66
N SER A 125 -7.97 -14.58 29.08
CA SER A 125 -7.75 -15.13 30.42
C SER A 125 -6.41 -14.66 30.94
N ALA A 126 -6.41 -13.97 32.08
CA ALA A 126 -5.19 -13.52 32.74
C ALA A 126 -4.25 -14.67 33.14
N ARG A 127 -4.71 -15.91 33.11
CA ARG A 127 -3.90 -17.12 33.36
C ARG A 127 -3.21 -17.65 32.11
N ARG A 128 -3.74 -17.35 30.92
CA ARG A 128 -3.27 -17.84 29.60
C ARG A 128 -2.87 -16.72 28.65
N TYR A 129 -2.70 -15.51 29.18
CA TYR A 129 -2.47 -14.31 28.40
C TYR A 129 -1.29 -14.45 27.42
N PHE A 130 -0.23 -15.19 27.76
CA PHE A 130 0.93 -15.32 26.86
C PHE A 130 0.56 -15.80 25.45
N PHE A 131 -0.14 -16.94 25.32
CA PHE A 131 -0.53 -17.46 24.01
C PHE A 131 -1.56 -16.56 23.30
N ILE A 132 -2.45 -15.96 24.09
CA ILE A 132 -3.51 -15.08 23.58
C ILE A 132 -2.90 -13.81 22.97
N ILE A 133 -2.01 -13.16 23.71
CA ILE A 133 -1.34 -11.94 23.29
C ILE A 133 -0.33 -12.22 22.17
N LEU A 134 0.41 -13.34 22.22
CA LEU A 134 1.31 -13.73 21.15
C LEU A 134 0.55 -13.94 19.83
N LEU A 135 -0.57 -14.66 19.85
CA LEU A 135 -1.38 -14.87 18.65
C LEU A 135 -2.04 -13.56 18.18
N GLY A 136 -2.49 -12.73 19.12
CA GLY A 136 -2.97 -11.38 18.83
C GLY A 136 -1.91 -10.52 18.14
N LEU A 137 -0.66 -10.62 18.57
CA LEU A 137 0.46 -9.85 18.02
C LEU A 137 0.85 -10.34 16.62
N ILE A 138 0.90 -11.66 16.41
CA ILE A 138 1.11 -12.25 15.08
C ILE A 138 0.00 -11.82 14.11
N SER A 139 -1.27 -11.84 14.56
CA SER A 139 -2.40 -11.34 13.79
C SER A 139 -2.26 -9.84 13.50
N LEU A 140 -1.89 -9.03 14.50
CA LEU A 140 -1.67 -7.59 14.32
C LEU A 140 -0.60 -7.28 13.27
N LEU A 141 0.53 -7.98 13.32
CA LEU A 141 1.59 -7.88 12.31
C LEU A 141 1.17 -8.43 10.94
N THR A 142 0.22 -9.37 10.88
CA THR A 142 -0.33 -9.86 9.60
C THR A 142 -1.24 -8.81 8.95
N VAL A 143 -1.93 -8.00 9.75
CA VAL A 143 -2.90 -6.99 9.29
C VAL A 143 -2.26 -5.60 9.15
N SER A 144 -1.07 -5.38 9.72
CA SER A 144 -0.36 -4.10 9.83
C SER A 144 -0.38 -3.25 8.55
N GLY A 145 -0.01 -3.81 7.40
CA GLY A 145 0.04 -3.10 6.11
C GLY A 145 -1.32 -2.65 5.56
N ARG A 146 -2.41 -3.06 6.20
CA ARG A 146 -3.81 -2.71 5.85
C ARG A 146 -4.50 -1.90 6.95
N LEU A 147 -3.83 -1.62 8.07
CA LEU A 147 -4.37 -0.74 9.11
C LEU A 147 -4.22 0.72 8.71
N LYS A 148 -5.16 1.20 7.89
CA LYS A 148 -5.30 2.60 7.48
C LYS A 148 -6.77 2.98 7.44
N LEU A 149 -7.07 4.28 7.48
CA LEU A 149 -8.45 4.76 7.39
C LEU A 149 -9.01 4.55 5.97
N ARG A 150 -9.62 3.38 5.77
CA ARG A 150 -10.29 2.91 4.55
C ARG A 150 -11.68 2.37 4.87
N PRO A 151 -12.60 2.25 3.89
CA PRO A 151 -13.84 1.49 4.06
C PRO A 151 -13.57 0.07 4.62
N GLU A 152 -12.51 -0.60 4.15
CA GLU A 152 -12.07 -1.94 4.58
C GLU A 152 -11.85 -2.05 6.11
N LEU A 153 -11.43 -0.97 6.79
CA LEU A 153 -11.28 -0.99 8.24
C LEU A 153 -12.62 -1.23 8.96
N LEU A 154 -13.72 -0.73 8.40
CA LEU A 154 -15.06 -1.02 8.89
C LEU A 154 -15.43 -2.49 8.65
N THR A 155 -14.99 -3.11 7.55
CA THR A 155 -15.13 -4.56 7.34
C THR A 155 -14.50 -5.36 8.47
N PHE A 156 -13.27 -5.02 8.88
CA PHE A 156 -12.62 -5.70 10.01
C PHE A 156 -13.40 -5.54 11.32
N PHE A 157 -13.95 -4.34 11.54
CA PHE A 157 -14.83 -4.07 12.67
C PHE A 157 -16.12 -4.88 12.62
N TYR A 158 -16.84 -4.88 11.50
CA TYR A 158 -18.10 -5.59 11.36
C TYR A 158 -17.94 -7.10 11.46
N ILE A 159 -16.90 -7.68 10.85
CA ILE A 159 -16.55 -9.11 11.01
C ILE A 159 -16.30 -9.43 12.49
N SER A 160 -15.48 -8.61 13.16
CA SER A 160 -15.15 -8.85 14.58
C SER A 160 -16.39 -8.74 15.48
N LEU A 161 -17.26 -7.77 15.20
CA LEU A 161 -18.50 -7.55 15.93
C LEU A 161 -19.54 -8.65 15.65
N GLU A 162 -19.69 -9.09 14.40
CA GLU A 162 -20.58 -10.19 14.02
C GLU A 162 -20.18 -11.47 14.75
N ILE A 163 -18.91 -11.86 14.64
CA ILE A 163 -18.40 -13.04 15.32
C ILE A 163 -18.59 -12.86 16.84
N PHE A 164 -18.36 -11.67 17.41
CA PHE A 164 -18.60 -11.39 18.84
C PHE A 164 -20.07 -11.56 19.28
N LEU A 165 -21.03 -11.06 18.49
CA LEU A 165 -22.46 -11.22 18.78
C LEU A 165 -22.88 -12.69 18.74
N ILE A 166 -22.37 -13.46 17.79
CA ILE A 166 -22.57 -14.92 17.73
C ILE A 166 -21.96 -15.62 18.95
N ASP A 167 -20.83 -15.13 19.47
CA ASP A 167 -20.22 -15.65 20.71
C ASP A 167 -21.13 -15.44 21.92
N LEU A 168 -21.62 -14.21 22.08
CA LEU A 168 -22.52 -13.85 23.18
C LEU A 168 -23.78 -14.71 23.14
N PHE A 169 -24.32 -14.93 21.93
CA PHE A 169 -25.41 -15.85 21.72
C PHE A 169 -25.08 -17.27 22.18
N LYS A 170 -23.95 -17.84 21.75
CA LYS A 170 -23.51 -19.19 22.15
C LYS A 170 -23.29 -19.31 23.67
N ARG A 171 -22.97 -18.20 24.37
CA ARG A 171 -22.88 -18.10 25.83
C ARG A 171 -24.22 -17.88 26.55
N GLY A 172 -25.34 -17.97 25.85
CA GLY A 172 -26.69 -17.88 26.42
C GLY A 172 -27.36 -16.50 26.30
N LYS A 173 -26.71 -15.49 25.71
CA LYS A 173 -27.29 -14.15 25.53
C LYS A 173 -28.09 -14.08 24.23
N LYS A 174 -29.32 -14.63 24.26
CA LYS A 174 -30.19 -14.74 23.07
C LYS A 174 -30.40 -13.42 22.32
N TYR A 175 -30.50 -12.30 23.04
CA TYR A 175 -30.72 -10.98 22.47
C TYR A 175 -29.59 -10.50 21.54
N ALA A 176 -28.39 -11.07 21.66
CA ALA A 176 -27.24 -10.67 20.83
C ALA A 176 -27.50 -10.86 19.34
N LEU A 177 -28.24 -11.91 18.95
CA LEU A 177 -28.58 -12.15 17.54
C LEU A 177 -29.50 -11.08 16.94
N TYR A 178 -30.33 -10.41 17.76
CA TYR A 178 -31.21 -9.36 17.26
C TYR A 178 -30.47 -8.11 16.78
N PHE A 179 -29.19 -7.97 17.15
CA PHE A 179 -28.33 -6.91 16.63
C PHE A 179 -27.71 -7.25 15.26
N LEU A 180 -27.76 -8.51 14.80
CA LEU A 180 -27.17 -8.89 13.51
C LEU A 180 -27.82 -8.18 12.31
N PRO A 181 -29.16 -8.08 12.20
CA PRO A 181 -29.77 -7.29 11.11
C PRO A 181 -29.42 -5.80 11.16
N ILE A 182 -29.28 -5.23 12.37
CA ILE A 182 -28.89 -3.82 12.56
C ILE A 182 -27.44 -3.64 12.11
N LEU A 183 -26.53 -4.53 12.54
CA LEU A 183 -25.13 -4.56 12.11
C LEU A 183 -25.03 -4.61 10.58
N PHE A 184 -25.80 -5.51 9.96
CA PHE A 184 -25.83 -5.66 8.51
C PHE A 184 -26.28 -4.38 7.79
N LEU A 185 -27.30 -3.69 8.31
CA LEU A 185 -27.78 -2.44 7.71
C LEU A 185 -26.69 -1.36 7.66
N PHE A 186 -25.88 -1.24 8.72
CA PHE A 186 -24.74 -0.32 8.74
C PHE A 186 -23.62 -0.76 7.82
N TRP A 187 -23.30 -2.06 7.78
CA TRP A 187 -22.28 -2.59 6.88
C TRP A 187 -22.65 -2.36 5.42
N LEU A 188 -23.86 -2.74 5.02
CA LEU A 188 -24.39 -2.60 3.65
C LEU A 188 -24.20 -1.18 3.07
N ASN A 189 -24.33 -0.15 3.91
CA ASN A 189 -24.26 1.25 3.49
C ASN A 189 -22.88 1.89 3.66
N SER A 190 -21.93 1.18 4.28
CA SER A 190 -20.58 1.70 4.55
C SER A 190 -19.52 1.06 3.67
N GLU A 191 -19.72 -0.20 3.24
CA GLU A 191 -18.68 -0.98 2.58
C GLU A 191 -19.26 -2.14 1.72
N GLY A 192 -18.58 -2.48 0.61
CA GLY A 192 -19.07 -3.42 -0.43
C GLY A 192 -18.83 -4.91 -0.18
N LEU A 193 -17.97 -5.31 0.77
CA LEU A 193 -17.71 -6.69 1.20
C LEU A 193 -18.76 -7.21 2.19
N TRP A 194 -19.92 -6.56 2.29
CA TRP A 194 -21.06 -7.03 3.07
C TRP A 194 -21.51 -8.48 2.77
N PRO A 195 -21.27 -9.12 1.60
CA PRO A 195 -21.61 -10.53 1.42
C PRO A 195 -20.90 -11.46 2.42
N ILE A 196 -19.78 -11.01 3.01
CA ILE A 196 -19.09 -11.73 4.09
C ILE A 196 -20.02 -11.98 5.29
N TYR A 197 -20.92 -11.05 5.61
CA TYR A 197 -21.92 -11.23 6.68
C TYR A 197 -22.76 -12.50 6.47
N PHE A 198 -23.31 -12.67 5.26
CA PHE A 198 -24.10 -13.86 4.94
C PHE A 198 -23.25 -15.13 4.93
N PHE A 199 -21.98 -15.05 4.53
CA PHE A 199 -21.06 -16.18 4.59
C PHE A 199 -20.79 -16.61 6.04
N ILE A 200 -20.44 -15.67 6.93
CA ILE A 200 -20.14 -15.97 8.34
C ILE A 200 -21.38 -16.55 9.04
N SER A 201 -22.46 -15.79 9.06
CA SER A 201 -23.72 -16.22 9.69
C SER A 201 -24.30 -17.48 9.04
N GLY A 202 -24.15 -17.65 7.72
CA GLY A 202 -24.59 -18.83 6.97
C GLY A 202 -23.82 -20.10 7.35
N VAL A 203 -22.50 -20.00 7.54
CA VAL A 203 -21.67 -21.14 7.98
C VAL A 203 -22.01 -21.56 9.41
N PHE A 204 -22.31 -20.61 10.31
CA PHE A 204 -22.83 -20.95 11.64
C PHE A 204 -24.21 -21.60 11.59
N LEU A 205 -25.12 -21.07 10.77
CA LEU A 205 -26.44 -21.70 10.55
C LEU A 205 -26.30 -23.13 10.02
N LEU A 206 -25.39 -23.35 9.07
CA LEU A 206 -25.11 -24.67 8.50
C LEU A 206 -24.64 -25.65 9.59
N GLU A 207 -23.69 -25.25 10.43
CA GLU A 207 -23.24 -26.08 11.56
C GLU A 207 -24.40 -26.46 12.49
N GLU A 208 -25.18 -25.48 12.96
CA GLU A 208 -26.30 -25.74 13.87
C GLU A 208 -27.37 -26.64 13.22
N THR A 209 -27.62 -26.45 11.92
CA THR A 209 -28.58 -27.28 11.17
C THR A 209 -28.09 -28.71 11.02
N LEU A 210 -26.81 -28.92 10.70
CA LEU A 210 -26.23 -30.26 10.59
C LEU A 210 -26.22 -30.99 11.93
N LEU A 211 -25.89 -30.30 13.02
CA LEU A 211 -25.90 -30.87 14.37
C LEU A 211 -27.32 -31.20 14.87
N PHE A 212 -28.32 -30.45 14.38
CA PHE A 212 -29.73 -30.75 14.59
C PHE A 212 -30.19 -31.98 13.79
N LEU A 213 -29.89 -32.04 12.49
CA LEU A 213 -30.36 -33.11 11.59
C LEU A 213 -29.63 -34.44 11.79
N PHE A 214 -28.38 -34.42 12.23
CA PHE A 214 -27.54 -35.61 12.37
C PHE A 214 -27.03 -35.80 13.82
N PRO A 215 -27.85 -36.34 14.74
CA PRO A 215 -27.46 -36.54 16.14
C PRO A 215 -26.23 -37.44 16.33
N GLY A 216 -25.99 -38.39 15.41
CA GLY A 216 -24.79 -39.23 15.41
C GLY A 216 -23.50 -38.42 15.20
N PHE A 217 -23.56 -37.43 14.31
CA PHE A 217 -22.45 -36.50 14.06
C PHE A 217 -22.22 -35.57 15.26
N LYS A 218 -23.29 -35.07 15.90
CA LYS A 218 -23.20 -34.33 17.17
C LYS A 218 -22.50 -35.13 18.26
N LYS A 219 -22.88 -36.40 18.45
CA LYS A 219 -22.28 -37.30 19.45
C LYS A 219 -20.80 -37.57 19.14
N TRP A 220 -20.44 -37.69 17.87
CA TRP A 220 -19.04 -37.84 17.45
C TRP A 220 -18.18 -36.61 17.81
N LEU A 221 -18.72 -35.40 17.63
CA LEU A 221 -18.07 -34.12 17.94
C LEU A 221 -18.06 -33.75 19.43
N LYS A 222 -18.72 -34.54 20.31
CA LYS A 222 -18.81 -34.28 21.75
C LYS A 222 -19.28 -32.86 22.07
N ARG A 223 -20.35 -32.41 21.40
CA ARG A 223 -20.86 -31.03 21.48
C ARG A 223 -22.04 -30.92 22.44
N ASP A 224 -21.85 -30.11 23.47
CA ASP A 224 -22.91 -29.55 24.31
C ASP A 224 -23.04 -28.06 24.01
N SER A 225 -24.28 -27.57 23.97
CA SER A 225 -24.59 -26.16 23.69
C SER A 225 -25.63 -25.65 24.68
N VAL A 226 -25.56 -24.37 25.01
CA VAL A 226 -26.49 -23.71 25.95
C VAL A 226 -27.92 -23.73 25.41
N PHE A 227 -28.08 -23.44 24.11
CA PHE A 227 -29.35 -23.58 23.41
C PHE A 227 -29.38 -24.89 22.62
N SER A 228 -30.56 -25.44 22.37
CA SER A 228 -30.66 -26.58 21.45
C SER A 228 -30.27 -26.16 20.03
N HIS A 229 -29.60 -27.03 19.27
CA HIS A 229 -29.19 -26.72 17.90
C HIS A 229 -30.36 -26.31 17.00
N ARG A 230 -31.57 -26.83 17.27
CA ARG A 230 -32.80 -26.42 16.57
C ARG A 230 -33.17 -24.97 16.88
N GLU A 231 -33.07 -24.54 18.13
CA GLU A 231 -33.33 -23.15 18.52
C GLU A 231 -32.28 -22.21 17.95
N SER A 232 -31.00 -22.60 17.99
CA SER A 232 -29.90 -21.84 17.39
C SER A 232 -30.08 -21.68 15.89
N ALA A 233 -30.35 -22.77 15.17
CA ALA A 233 -30.60 -22.74 13.74
C ALA A 233 -31.84 -21.88 13.40
N ARG A 234 -32.91 -21.99 14.19
CA ARG A 234 -34.10 -21.13 14.00
C ARG A 234 -33.78 -19.65 14.25
N ALA A 235 -33.04 -19.33 15.29
CA ALA A 235 -32.71 -17.94 15.62
C ALA A 235 -31.79 -17.31 14.56
N LEU A 236 -30.73 -18.01 14.16
CA LEU A 236 -29.84 -17.58 13.07
C LEU A 236 -30.60 -17.48 11.74
N GLY A 237 -31.42 -18.48 11.42
CA GLY A 237 -32.25 -18.47 10.20
C GLY A 237 -33.24 -17.32 10.16
N LEU A 238 -33.86 -16.95 11.29
CA LEU A 238 -34.71 -15.77 11.38
C LEU A 238 -33.91 -14.48 11.19
N CYS A 239 -32.73 -14.36 11.80
CA CYS A 239 -31.89 -13.16 11.64
C CYS A 239 -31.44 -12.99 10.18
N LEU A 240 -30.97 -14.06 9.54
CA LEU A 240 -30.62 -14.05 8.12
C LEU A 240 -31.85 -13.75 7.24
N GLY A 241 -33.01 -14.32 7.56
CA GLY A 241 -34.27 -14.05 6.88
C GLY A 241 -34.71 -12.59 7.00
N PHE A 242 -34.45 -11.94 8.15
CA PHE A 242 -34.66 -10.50 8.33
C PHE A 242 -33.60 -9.65 7.63
N SER A 243 -32.33 -10.09 7.57
CA SER A 243 -31.26 -9.39 6.87
C SER A 243 -31.41 -9.41 5.35
N LEU A 244 -31.96 -10.47 4.78
CA LEU A 244 -32.09 -10.62 3.33
C LEU A 244 -32.88 -9.47 2.64
N PRO A 245 -34.06 -9.04 3.11
CA PRO A 245 -34.75 -7.89 2.54
C PRO A 245 -34.01 -6.56 2.81
N LEU A 246 -33.20 -6.47 3.87
CA LEU A 246 -32.41 -5.27 4.15
C LEU A 246 -31.36 -4.99 3.08
N VAL A 247 -30.97 -5.99 2.27
CA VAL A 247 -30.04 -5.80 1.14
C VAL A 247 -30.55 -4.72 0.18
N LEU A 248 -31.88 -4.53 0.09
CA LEU A 248 -32.51 -3.49 -0.73
C LEU A 248 -32.52 -2.10 -0.07
N MET A 249 -32.16 -1.99 1.21
CA MET A 249 -32.09 -0.73 1.97
C MET A 249 -30.76 -0.01 1.76
N ASN A 250 -30.42 0.19 0.50
CA ASN A 250 -29.32 1.04 0.04
C ASN A 250 -29.88 2.05 -1.00
N PRO A 251 -29.19 3.17 -1.26
CA PRO A 251 -29.68 4.22 -2.18
C PRO A 251 -30.00 3.72 -3.61
N TYR A 252 -29.44 2.58 -4.01
CA TYR A 252 -29.55 2.00 -5.34
C TYR A 252 -30.46 0.77 -5.39
N THR A 253 -31.09 0.39 -4.27
CA THR A 253 -32.03 -0.72 -4.15
C THR A 253 -31.48 -2.05 -4.68
N TRP A 254 -32.08 -2.62 -5.73
CA TRP A 254 -31.66 -3.89 -6.35
C TRP A 254 -30.31 -3.78 -7.06
N ARG A 255 -29.94 -2.61 -7.60
CA ARG A 255 -28.64 -2.45 -8.28
C ARG A 255 -27.49 -2.56 -7.30
N GLY A 256 -27.60 -1.90 -6.15
CA GLY A 256 -26.64 -2.03 -5.06
C GLY A 256 -26.58 -3.45 -4.48
N ALA A 257 -27.71 -4.17 -4.47
CA ALA A 257 -27.75 -5.57 -4.04
C ALA A 257 -26.92 -6.51 -4.93
N VAL A 258 -26.92 -6.27 -6.24
CA VAL A 258 -26.19 -7.11 -7.21
C VAL A 258 -24.76 -6.60 -7.44
N PHE A 259 -24.45 -5.37 -7.03
CA PHE A 259 -23.17 -4.71 -7.29
C PHE A 259 -21.92 -5.52 -6.89
N PRO A 260 -21.83 -6.18 -5.71
CA PRO A 260 -20.67 -7.02 -5.39
C PRO A 260 -20.47 -8.19 -6.36
N LEU A 261 -21.53 -8.74 -6.94
CA LEU A 261 -21.43 -9.81 -7.95
C LEU A 261 -20.88 -9.27 -9.27
N THR A 262 -21.26 -8.04 -9.66
CA THR A 262 -20.71 -7.35 -10.82
C THR A 262 -19.21 -7.10 -10.63
N LEU A 263 -18.82 -6.56 -9.48
CA LEU A 263 -17.43 -6.26 -9.17
C LEU A 263 -16.56 -7.52 -9.04
N LEU A 264 -17.10 -8.59 -8.45
CA LEU A 264 -16.43 -9.90 -8.42
C LEU A 264 -16.24 -10.45 -9.83
N ARG A 265 -17.22 -10.32 -10.72
CA ARG A 265 -17.07 -10.77 -12.11
C ARG A 265 -15.94 -10.00 -12.81
N GLU A 266 -15.90 -8.69 -12.68
CA GLU A 266 -14.88 -7.84 -13.32
C GLU A 266 -13.47 -8.09 -12.75
N THR A 267 -13.35 -8.27 -11.43
CA THR A 267 -12.04 -8.41 -10.76
C THR A 267 -11.53 -9.85 -10.61
N ALA A 268 -12.40 -10.87 -10.71
CA ALA A 268 -12.00 -12.27 -10.54
C ALA A 268 -11.52 -12.95 -11.84
N HIS A 269 -11.65 -12.30 -13.00
CA HIS A 269 -11.15 -12.85 -14.25
C HIS A 269 -9.62 -12.97 -14.22
N PRO A 270 -9.03 -14.17 -14.43
CA PRO A 270 -7.57 -14.38 -14.35
C PRO A 270 -6.75 -13.55 -15.34
N GLU A 271 -7.37 -13.13 -16.45
CA GLU A 271 -6.75 -12.29 -17.48
C GLU A 271 -7.02 -10.79 -17.29
N SER A 272 -7.70 -10.38 -16.22
CA SER A 272 -7.99 -8.96 -16.00
C SER A 272 -6.70 -8.16 -15.82
N GLU A 273 -6.50 -7.15 -16.65
CA GLU A 273 -5.39 -6.21 -16.52
C GLU A 273 -5.44 -5.44 -15.19
N ILE A 274 -6.62 -5.26 -14.59
CA ILE A 274 -6.77 -4.70 -13.24
C ILE A 274 -5.91 -5.50 -12.24
N ARG A 275 -5.89 -6.83 -12.38
CA ARG A 275 -5.11 -7.72 -11.51
C ARG A 275 -3.60 -7.60 -11.74
N ARG A 276 -3.18 -7.24 -12.96
CA ARG A 276 -1.76 -7.07 -13.33
C ARG A 276 -1.22 -5.72 -12.91
N LEU A 277 -2.03 -4.67 -13.03
CA LEU A 277 -1.63 -3.29 -12.78
C LEU A 277 -1.72 -2.91 -11.30
N ILE A 278 -2.64 -3.51 -10.54
CA ILE A 278 -2.84 -3.17 -9.13
C ILE A 278 -2.08 -4.13 -8.24
N PHE A 279 -1.08 -3.59 -7.56
CA PHE A 279 -0.21 -4.31 -6.62
C PHE A 279 -0.97 -5.13 -5.56
N GLU A 280 -2.17 -4.70 -5.19
CA GLU A 280 -3.02 -5.35 -4.20
C GLU A 280 -3.50 -6.78 -4.57
N PHE A 281 -3.43 -7.14 -5.85
CA PHE A 281 -3.75 -8.50 -6.32
C PHE A 281 -2.52 -9.41 -6.45
N GLY A 282 -1.34 -8.89 -6.08
CA GLY A 282 -0.08 -9.62 -6.08
C GLY A 282 -0.07 -10.82 -5.12
N ASN A 283 0.97 -11.63 -5.25
CA ASN A 283 1.14 -12.85 -4.46
C ASN A 283 1.62 -12.50 -3.03
N PRO A 284 0.86 -12.87 -1.97
CA PRO A 284 1.23 -12.53 -0.59
C PRO A 284 2.56 -13.13 -0.14
N PHE A 285 3.04 -14.21 -0.77
CA PHE A 285 4.30 -14.85 -0.42
C PHE A 285 5.53 -14.16 -1.02
N THR A 286 5.37 -13.26 -1.98
CA THR A 286 6.47 -12.53 -2.63
C THR A 286 6.43 -11.03 -2.35
N GLU A 287 5.23 -10.44 -2.29
CA GLU A 287 5.05 -8.99 -2.21
C GLU A 287 5.08 -8.43 -0.77
N LEU A 288 4.73 -9.24 0.24
CA LEU A 288 4.71 -8.76 1.63
C LEU A 288 6.12 -8.42 2.14
N PRO A 289 6.29 -7.34 2.93
CA PRO A 289 7.49 -7.10 3.72
C PRO A 289 7.87 -8.32 4.57
N PHE A 290 9.15 -8.46 4.91
CA PHE A 290 9.65 -9.65 5.60
C PHE A 290 8.89 -9.97 6.89
N LEU A 291 8.67 -8.96 7.75
CA LEU A 291 7.99 -9.16 9.03
C LEU A 291 6.52 -9.57 8.86
N ASP A 292 5.78 -8.89 7.99
CA ASP A 292 4.38 -9.17 7.72
C ASP A 292 4.21 -10.56 7.09
N ARG A 293 5.10 -10.93 6.15
CA ARG A 293 5.14 -12.26 5.53
C ARG A 293 5.43 -13.35 6.56
N PHE A 294 6.40 -13.11 7.45
CA PHE A 294 6.73 -14.05 8.51
C PHE A 294 5.55 -14.23 9.48
N ALA A 295 4.88 -13.14 9.86
CA ALA A 295 3.70 -13.19 10.71
C ALA A 295 2.54 -13.95 10.03
N TYR A 296 2.28 -13.67 8.76
CA TYR A 296 1.25 -14.34 7.96
C TYR A 296 1.48 -15.86 7.87
N ILE A 297 2.69 -16.30 7.49
CA ILE A 297 3.04 -17.72 7.43
C ILE A 297 2.95 -18.37 8.81
N SER A 298 3.42 -17.68 9.85
CA SER A 298 3.33 -18.16 11.23
C SER A 298 1.87 -18.37 11.65
N LEU A 299 0.99 -17.43 11.30
CA LEU A 299 -0.43 -17.53 11.59
C LEU A 299 -1.07 -18.74 10.88
N ILE A 300 -0.74 -18.97 9.61
CA ILE A 300 -1.20 -20.15 8.85
C ILE A 300 -0.75 -21.44 9.54
N VAL A 301 0.54 -21.57 9.83
CA VAL A 301 1.11 -22.81 10.39
C VAL A 301 0.55 -23.09 11.79
N ILE A 302 0.52 -22.08 12.66
CA ILE A 302 0.03 -22.23 14.04
C ILE A 302 -1.46 -22.59 14.05
N SER A 303 -2.28 -21.87 13.26
CA SER A 303 -3.72 -22.14 13.20
C SER A 303 -4.01 -23.51 12.57
N PHE A 304 -3.33 -23.89 11.48
CA PHE A 304 -3.47 -25.21 10.85
C PHE A 304 -3.13 -26.35 11.82
N MET A 305 -1.99 -26.26 12.50
CA MET A 305 -1.58 -27.25 13.50
C MET A 305 -2.59 -27.34 14.64
N TYR A 306 -3.13 -26.21 15.08
CA TYR A 306 -4.14 -26.19 16.14
C TYR A 306 -5.46 -26.84 15.69
N PHE A 307 -5.96 -26.51 14.49
CA PHE A 307 -7.14 -27.16 13.91
C PHE A 307 -6.94 -28.67 13.75
N LEU A 308 -5.76 -29.10 13.29
CA LEU A 308 -5.42 -30.51 13.14
C LEU A 308 -5.49 -31.25 14.48
N VAL A 309 -4.95 -30.65 15.56
CA VAL A 309 -5.08 -31.20 16.92
C VAL A 309 -6.55 -31.30 17.35
N LEU A 310 -7.36 -30.27 17.11
CA LEU A 310 -8.78 -30.28 17.46
C LEU A 310 -9.58 -31.34 16.69
N ILE A 311 -9.27 -31.57 15.42
CA ILE A 311 -9.87 -32.62 14.58
C ILE A 311 -9.56 -34.00 15.18
N PHE A 312 -8.28 -34.29 15.45
CA PHE A 312 -7.88 -35.58 16.05
C PHE A 312 -8.50 -35.82 17.43
N ARG A 313 -8.69 -34.74 18.21
CA ARG A 313 -9.35 -34.79 19.53
C ARG A 313 -10.87 -34.81 19.46
N ARG A 314 -11.46 -34.70 18.26
CA ARG A 314 -12.92 -34.58 18.02
C ARG A 314 -13.53 -33.42 18.81
N ARG A 315 -12.82 -32.29 18.85
CA ARG A 315 -13.24 -31.02 19.49
C ARG A 315 -13.22 -29.84 18.51
N VAL A 316 -13.26 -30.11 17.21
CA VAL A 316 -13.30 -29.08 16.16
C VAL A 316 -14.70 -28.49 16.02
N TYR A 317 -14.80 -27.18 15.79
CA TYR A 317 -16.04 -26.54 15.37
C TYR A 317 -16.06 -26.52 13.85
N LEU A 318 -17.09 -27.10 13.24
CA LEU A 318 -17.20 -27.18 11.79
C LEU A 318 -17.30 -25.79 11.19
N ALA A 319 -18.07 -24.89 11.81
CA ALA A 319 -18.19 -23.51 11.38
C ALA A 319 -16.82 -22.82 11.37
N ASN A 320 -16.05 -22.93 12.45
CA ASN A 320 -14.73 -22.30 12.54
C ASN A 320 -13.74 -22.88 11.51
N LEU A 321 -13.79 -24.19 11.24
CA LEU A 321 -12.94 -24.84 10.23
C LEU A 321 -13.28 -24.36 8.82
N LEU A 322 -14.57 -24.25 8.49
CA LEU A 322 -15.04 -23.77 7.19
C LEU A 322 -14.71 -22.29 6.98
N LEU A 323 -14.89 -21.45 8.01
CA LEU A 323 -14.48 -20.05 7.96
C LEU A 323 -12.98 -19.91 7.80
N TRP A 324 -12.18 -20.62 8.62
CA TRP A 324 -10.73 -20.60 8.48
C TRP A 324 -10.27 -21.04 7.08
N GLY A 325 -10.82 -22.13 6.55
CA GLY A 325 -10.48 -22.63 5.22
C GLY A 325 -10.88 -21.67 4.09
N GLY A 326 -12.08 -21.06 4.18
CA GLY A 326 -12.56 -20.09 3.20
C GLY A 326 -11.71 -18.81 3.18
N PHE A 327 -11.41 -18.26 4.37
CA PHE A 327 -10.57 -17.08 4.48
C PHE A 327 -9.10 -17.36 4.11
N LEU A 328 -8.58 -18.55 4.41
CA LEU A 328 -7.25 -18.99 3.96
C LEU A 328 -7.20 -19.06 2.43
N TYR A 329 -8.23 -19.64 1.81
CA TYR A 329 -8.29 -19.76 0.36
C TYR A 329 -8.23 -18.39 -0.33
N ILE A 330 -9.00 -17.41 0.14
CA ILE A 330 -8.93 -16.06 -0.44
C ILE A 330 -7.64 -15.32 -0.07
N SER A 331 -7.04 -15.58 1.09
CA SER A 331 -5.81 -14.89 1.50
C SER A 331 -4.60 -15.34 0.71
N VAL A 332 -4.55 -16.60 0.24
CA VAL A 332 -3.46 -17.09 -0.61
C VAL A 332 -3.57 -16.62 -2.06
N THR A 333 -4.76 -16.16 -2.50
CA THR A 333 -4.97 -15.76 -3.90
C THR A 333 -4.64 -14.29 -4.20
N ALA A 334 -4.69 -13.41 -3.20
CA ALA A 334 -4.39 -11.99 -3.36
C ALA A 334 -3.94 -11.33 -2.04
N LEU A 335 -2.96 -10.44 -2.12
CA LEU A 335 -2.41 -9.66 -1.01
C LEU A 335 -3.50 -8.93 -0.19
N ARG A 336 -4.51 -8.35 -0.86
CA ARG A 336 -5.60 -7.62 -0.19
C ARG A 336 -6.41 -8.46 0.81
N ASN A 337 -6.47 -9.78 0.62
CA ASN A 337 -7.26 -10.65 1.49
C ASN A 337 -6.51 -11.14 2.74
N VAL A 338 -5.21 -10.82 2.87
CA VAL A 338 -4.37 -11.23 4.01
C VAL A 338 -4.90 -10.62 5.32
N GLY A 339 -5.34 -9.36 5.29
CA GLY A 339 -5.91 -8.68 6.45
C GLY A 339 -7.17 -9.36 6.98
N LEU A 340 -8.09 -9.73 6.08
CA LEU A 340 -9.31 -10.47 6.41
C LEU A 340 -9.01 -11.81 7.11
N PHE A 341 -8.06 -12.58 6.56
CA PHE A 341 -7.61 -13.83 7.19
C PHE A 341 -6.96 -13.60 8.55
N GLY A 342 -6.16 -12.54 8.70
CA GLY A 342 -5.52 -12.16 9.96
C GLY A 342 -6.54 -11.94 11.08
N VAL A 343 -7.59 -11.16 10.81
CA VAL A 343 -8.68 -10.85 11.74
C VAL A 343 -9.50 -12.10 12.07
N VAL A 344 -10.03 -12.80 11.06
CA VAL A 344 -10.91 -13.95 11.26
C VAL A 344 -10.17 -15.09 11.96
N THR A 345 -8.97 -15.43 11.52
CA THR A 345 -8.21 -16.55 12.10
C THR A 345 -7.86 -16.30 13.55
N CYS A 346 -7.50 -15.07 13.92
CA CYS A 346 -7.24 -14.73 15.30
C CYS A 346 -8.50 -14.87 16.16
N ALA A 347 -9.62 -14.30 15.72
CA ALA A 347 -10.90 -14.36 16.43
C ALA A 347 -11.35 -15.81 16.68
N LEU A 348 -11.30 -16.66 15.64
CA LEU A 348 -11.69 -18.06 15.75
C LEU A 348 -10.74 -18.86 16.63
N THR A 349 -9.43 -18.69 16.44
CA THR A 349 -8.41 -19.47 17.17
C THR A 349 -8.38 -19.13 18.66
N LEU A 350 -8.52 -17.84 19.03
CA LEU A 350 -8.54 -17.43 20.44
C LEU A 350 -9.75 -17.95 21.19
N ARG A 351 -10.92 -18.01 20.56
CA ARG A 351 -12.14 -18.58 21.17
C ARG A 351 -12.00 -20.06 21.40
N MET A 352 -11.50 -20.77 20.40
CA MET A 352 -11.22 -22.20 20.52
C MET A 352 -10.17 -22.45 21.63
N LEU A 353 -9.15 -21.60 21.75
CA LEU A 353 -8.15 -21.68 22.82
C LEU A 353 -8.75 -21.45 24.22
N ALA A 354 -9.74 -20.56 24.34
CA ALA A 354 -10.43 -20.32 25.60
C ALA A 354 -11.17 -21.59 26.08
N GLU A 355 -11.86 -22.27 25.17
CA GLU A 355 -12.65 -23.47 25.45
C GLU A 355 -11.83 -24.77 25.47
N ASN A 356 -10.76 -24.82 24.69
CA ASN A 356 -9.90 -26.00 24.50
C ASN A 356 -8.44 -25.61 24.78
N PRO A 357 -8.05 -25.54 26.06
CA PRO A 357 -6.73 -25.07 26.46
C PRO A 357 -5.65 -25.97 25.86
N ILE A 358 -4.58 -25.37 25.34
CA ILE A 358 -3.44 -26.11 24.78
C ILE A 358 -2.85 -27.10 25.82
N GLU A 359 -2.89 -26.74 27.10
CA GLU A 359 -2.47 -27.58 28.24
C GLU A 359 -3.25 -28.88 28.39
N GLU A 360 -4.50 -28.91 27.94
CA GLU A 360 -5.31 -30.12 27.95
C GLU A 360 -5.07 -31.00 26.72
N LEU A 361 -4.73 -30.36 25.60
CA LEU A 361 -4.62 -30.96 24.26
C LEU A 361 -3.23 -31.55 23.98
N LEU A 362 -2.15 -30.96 24.49
CA LEU A 362 -0.77 -31.36 24.21
C LEU A 362 -0.04 -31.74 25.51
N PRO A 363 0.23 -33.04 25.77
CA PRO A 363 0.93 -33.50 26.97
C PRO A 363 2.46 -33.35 26.84
N PHE A 364 2.97 -32.17 26.51
CA PHE A 364 4.41 -31.93 26.40
C PHE A 364 5.06 -31.65 27.77
N ARG A 365 6.12 -32.39 28.12
CA ARG A 365 6.94 -32.13 29.33
C ARG A 365 7.49 -30.70 29.38
N GLY A 366 7.74 -30.08 28.22
CA GLY A 366 8.25 -28.70 28.11
C GLY A 366 7.26 -27.60 28.51
N MET A 367 5.95 -27.85 28.47
CA MET A 367 4.94 -26.84 28.82
C MET A 367 4.95 -26.47 30.31
N LYS A 368 5.46 -27.34 31.19
CA LYS A 368 5.70 -27.00 32.61
C LYS A 368 6.72 -25.88 32.77
N GLY A 369 7.76 -25.87 31.93
CA GLY A 369 8.76 -24.79 31.91
C GLY A 369 8.12 -23.47 31.48
N LEU A 370 7.39 -23.48 30.36
CA LEU A 370 6.66 -22.30 29.86
C LEU A 370 5.69 -21.71 30.89
N VAL A 371 4.88 -22.54 31.54
CA VAL A 371 3.92 -22.08 32.57
C VAL A 371 4.63 -21.55 33.81
N ARG A 372 5.82 -22.07 34.16
CA ARG A 372 6.63 -21.58 35.30
C ARG A 372 7.30 -20.24 34.98
N PHE A 373 7.76 -20.05 33.75
CA PHE A 373 8.40 -18.83 33.26
C PHE A 373 7.41 -17.88 32.55
N ARG A 374 6.10 -18.08 32.71
CA ARG A 374 5.08 -17.28 32.01
C ARG A 374 5.23 -15.78 32.24
N TRP A 375 5.65 -15.38 33.44
CA TRP A 375 5.87 -13.98 33.79
C TRP A 375 7.10 -13.41 33.08
N VAL A 376 8.16 -14.20 32.89
CA VAL A 376 9.32 -13.81 32.08
C VAL A 376 8.88 -13.62 30.63
N LEU A 377 8.13 -14.58 30.10
CA LEU A 377 7.57 -14.49 28.75
C LEU A 377 6.58 -13.32 28.61
N GLY A 378 5.81 -13.02 29.64
CA GLY A 378 4.95 -11.85 29.69
C GLY A 378 5.73 -10.54 29.71
N LEU A 379 6.84 -10.48 30.44
CA LEU A 379 7.76 -9.33 30.40
C LEU A 379 8.45 -9.22 29.03
N MET A 380 8.77 -10.33 28.36
CA MET A 380 9.28 -10.31 26.98
C MET A 380 8.23 -9.79 26.01
N LEU A 381 6.96 -10.23 26.14
CA LEU A 381 5.86 -9.70 25.33
C LEU A 381 5.64 -8.22 25.59
N LEU A 382 5.66 -7.78 26.86
CA LEU A 382 5.55 -6.38 27.21
C LEU A 382 6.72 -5.57 26.63
N GLY A 383 7.94 -6.10 26.73
CA GLY A 383 9.12 -5.50 26.11
C GLY A 383 9.00 -5.40 24.59
N ALA A 384 8.49 -6.43 23.92
CA ALA A 384 8.24 -6.42 22.48
C ALA A 384 7.15 -5.42 22.08
N ILE A 385 6.05 -5.35 22.83
CA ILE A 385 4.98 -4.36 22.62
C ILE A 385 5.54 -2.95 22.83
N SER A 386 6.25 -2.69 23.93
CA SER A 386 6.85 -1.38 24.20
C SER A 386 7.88 -0.98 23.14
N TRP A 387 8.72 -1.93 22.70
CA TRP A 387 9.68 -1.70 21.63
C TRP A 387 8.97 -1.36 20.31
N LEU A 388 7.97 -2.14 19.91
CA LEU A 388 7.15 -1.84 18.71
C LEU A 388 6.43 -0.50 18.83
N SER A 389 5.88 -0.16 19.99
CA SER A 389 5.24 1.14 20.21
C SER A 389 6.22 2.29 19.99
N VAL A 390 7.44 2.21 20.54
CA VAL A 390 8.48 3.23 20.31
C VAL A 390 8.89 3.26 18.83
N ASP A 391 9.06 2.10 18.21
CA ASP A 391 9.43 1.95 16.80
C ASP A 391 8.38 2.56 15.85
N ILE A 392 7.09 2.43 16.19
CA ILE A 392 5.97 3.06 15.49
C ILE A 392 5.96 4.56 15.75
N MET A 393 6.04 4.99 17.01
CA MET A 393 6.01 6.41 17.39
C MET A 393 7.19 7.22 16.80
N THR A 394 8.31 6.56 16.51
CA THR A 394 9.48 7.14 15.84
C THR A 394 9.44 6.97 14.32
N SER A 395 8.36 6.41 13.76
CA SER A 395 8.15 6.08 12.34
C SER A 395 9.13 5.06 11.74
N GLN A 396 10.04 4.50 12.53
CA GLN A 396 11.03 3.51 12.09
C GLN A 396 10.41 2.19 11.63
N PHE A 397 9.26 1.82 12.22
CA PHE A 397 8.49 0.66 11.78
C PHE A 397 8.09 0.77 10.31
N PHE A 398 7.55 1.93 9.93
CA PHE A 398 7.06 2.18 8.57
C PHE A 398 8.22 2.27 7.57
N LEU A 399 9.29 2.97 7.92
CA LEU A 399 10.49 3.12 7.09
C LEU A 399 11.12 1.77 6.71
N ARG A 400 11.30 0.86 7.67
CA ARG A 400 11.83 -0.50 7.39
C ARG A 400 10.93 -1.32 6.48
N ASN A 401 9.62 -1.09 6.56
CA ASN A 401 8.63 -1.70 5.69
C ASN A 401 8.50 -0.98 4.34
N ARG A 402 9.42 -0.06 4.02
CA ARG A 402 9.46 0.75 2.78
C ARG A 402 8.20 1.59 2.58
N SER A 403 7.56 1.97 3.67
CA SER A 403 6.41 2.86 3.68
C SER A 403 6.88 4.28 4.05
N ARG A 404 6.36 5.31 3.37
CA ARG A 404 6.66 6.71 3.71
C ARG A 404 5.72 7.26 4.81
N VAL A 405 4.84 6.41 5.36
CA VAL A 405 3.93 6.74 6.47
C VAL A 405 4.69 7.37 7.65
N ARG A 406 4.14 8.45 8.21
CA ARG A 406 4.64 9.11 9.42
C ARG A 406 3.67 8.93 10.58
N PHE A 407 4.18 8.55 11.75
CA PHE A 407 3.39 8.61 12.97
C PHE A 407 2.92 10.05 13.23
N GLY A 408 1.65 10.22 13.58
CA GLY A 408 1.07 11.52 13.88
C GLY A 408 -0.17 11.84 13.07
N ILE A 409 -0.43 13.14 12.90
CA ILE A 409 -1.63 13.68 12.26
C ILE A 409 -1.29 14.39 10.95
N GLY A 410 -2.25 14.50 10.04
CA GLY A 410 -2.12 15.22 8.77
C GLY A 410 -2.20 14.32 7.54
N ALA A 411 -2.11 14.94 6.37
CA ALA A 411 -1.89 14.27 5.11
C ALA A 411 -0.42 14.45 4.71
N LEU A 412 0.19 13.41 4.16
CA LEU A 412 1.61 13.44 3.88
C LEU A 412 1.92 14.17 2.57
N GLU A 413 2.54 15.34 2.63
CA GLU A 413 2.91 16.14 1.44
C GLU A 413 3.92 15.44 0.51
N THR A 414 4.66 14.46 1.02
CA THR A 414 5.61 13.65 0.22
C THR A 414 4.95 12.43 -0.46
N GLU A 415 3.65 12.25 -0.29
CA GLU A 415 2.84 11.22 -0.98
C GLU A 415 1.65 11.80 -1.75
N TYR A 416 1.24 13.03 -1.48
CA TYR A 416 0.11 13.67 -2.16
C TYR A 416 0.53 15.01 -2.78
N PRO A 417 -0.13 15.43 -3.88
CA PRO A 417 0.17 16.69 -4.55
C PRO A 417 -0.39 17.91 -3.80
N VAL A 418 -0.14 18.02 -2.48
CA VAL A 418 -0.64 19.11 -1.62
C VAL A 418 -0.12 20.44 -2.12
N ARG A 419 1.21 20.59 -2.23
CA ARG A 419 1.83 21.84 -2.66
C ARG A 419 1.53 22.17 -4.14
N ALA A 420 1.50 21.16 -5.00
CA ALA A 420 1.10 21.31 -6.40
C ALA A 420 -0.37 21.78 -6.51
N GLY A 421 -1.26 21.22 -5.69
CA GLY A 421 -2.66 21.61 -5.59
C GLY A 421 -2.85 23.03 -5.08
N ASP A 422 -2.17 23.41 -3.99
CA ASP A 422 -2.19 24.77 -3.44
C ASP A 422 -1.67 25.80 -4.46
N PHE A 423 -0.62 25.44 -5.21
CA PHE A 423 -0.11 26.26 -6.30
C PHE A 423 -1.17 26.46 -7.39
N LEU A 424 -1.80 25.38 -7.88
CA LEU A 424 -2.88 25.45 -8.86
C LEU A 424 -4.04 26.32 -8.35
N GLU A 425 -4.44 26.14 -7.09
CA GLU A 425 -5.53 26.91 -6.50
C GLU A 425 -5.19 28.41 -6.49
N LYS A 426 -3.97 28.75 -6.06
CA LYS A 426 -3.50 30.14 -5.99
C LYS A 426 -3.45 30.81 -7.37
N ILE A 427 -2.95 30.13 -8.40
CA ILE A 427 -2.83 30.74 -9.73
C ILE A 427 -4.20 30.94 -10.39
N PHE A 428 -5.14 30.00 -10.21
CA PHE A 428 -6.49 30.10 -10.81
C PHE A 428 -7.45 30.98 -9.98
N GLN A 429 -7.26 31.10 -8.67
CA GLN A 429 -7.96 32.11 -7.87
C GLN A 429 -7.61 33.54 -8.31
N SER A 430 -6.35 33.79 -8.66
CA SER A 430 -5.88 35.12 -9.07
C SER A 430 -6.51 35.65 -10.37
N GLN A 431 -7.16 34.79 -11.15
CA GLN A 431 -7.90 35.16 -12.36
C GLN A 431 -9.42 35.35 -12.15
N GLY A 432 -9.92 35.26 -10.92
CA GLY A 432 -11.35 35.47 -10.64
C GLY A 432 -12.25 34.27 -10.97
N ARG A 433 -11.90 33.08 -10.45
CA ARG A 433 -12.64 31.79 -10.43
C ARG A 433 -13.92 31.74 -11.27
N LYS A 434 -13.88 30.99 -12.39
CA LYS A 434 -15.04 30.33 -13.05
C LYS A 434 -14.71 29.49 -14.30
N ARG A 435 -13.49 28.94 -14.42
CA ARG A 435 -13.16 28.09 -15.58
C ARG A 435 -13.11 26.63 -15.19
N GLU A 436 -13.77 25.81 -15.99
CA GLU A 436 -13.61 24.36 -15.96
C GLU A 436 -12.24 23.98 -16.55
N LEU A 437 -11.41 23.27 -15.79
CA LEU A 437 -10.10 22.79 -16.21
C LEU A 437 -10.16 21.29 -16.50
N LYS A 438 -9.64 20.89 -17.65
CA LYS A 438 -9.39 19.49 -18.00
C LYS A 438 -7.98 19.14 -17.59
N ILE A 439 -7.86 18.36 -16.52
CA ILE A 439 -6.58 17.99 -15.92
C ILE A 439 -6.25 16.54 -16.27
N PHE A 440 -5.11 16.32 -16.92
CA PHE A 440 -4.52 14.99 -16.99
C PHE A 440 -3.61 14.80 -15.77
N ALA A 441 -3.93 13.84 -14.93
CA ALA A 441 -3.15 13.51 -13.75
C ALA A 441 -3.04 12.01 -13.55
N ASP A 442 -1.99 11.58 -12.86
CA ASP A 442 -1.88 10.21 -12.40
C ASP A 442 -2.95 9.86 -11.33
N ALA A 443 -3.14 8.56 -11.10
CA ALA A 443 -4.19 8.06 -10.22
C ALA A 443 -4.02 8.56 -8.79
N GLU A 444 -2.77 8.65 -8.32
CA GLU A 444 -2.44 9.11 -6.98
C GLU A 444 -2.78 10.59 -6.78
N SER A 445 -2.48 11.41 -7.78
CA SER A 445 -2.69 12.85 -7.75
C SER A 445 -4.15 13.25 -7.97
N SER A 446 -4.88 12.50 -8.80
CA SER A 446 -6.27 12.80 -9.16
C SER A 446 -7.21 12.89 -7.95
N GLY A 447 -7.07 11.98 -6.97
CA GLY A 447 -7.92 11.98 -5.77
C GLY A 447 -7.85 13.30 -5.00
N TYR A 448 -6.64 13.83 -4.80
CA TYR A 448 -6.43 15.09 -4.09
C TYR A 448 -6.91 16.29 -4.91
N LEU A 449 -6.63 16.32 -6.21
CA LEU A 449 -7.10 17.39 -7.11
C LEU A 449 -8.63 17.47 -7.18
N ILE A 450 -9.32 16.33 -7.12
CA ILE A 450 -10.79 16.27 -6.97
C ILE A 450 -11.23 16.94 -5.67
N TRP A 451 -10.55 16.67 -4.55
CA TRP A 451 -10.91 17.22 -3.25
C TRP A 451 -10.88 18.76 -3.24
N ILE A 452 -9.77 19.35 -3.70
CA ILE A 452 -9.59 20.80 -3.64
C ILE A 452 -10.24 21.56 -4.82
N GLY A 453 -10.37 20.92 -5.98
CA GLY A 453 -10.70 21.60 -7.23
C GLY A 453 -12.12 21.41 -7.74
N ASN A 454 -12.87 20.42 -7.25
CA ASN A 454 -14.22 20.13 -7.76
C ASN A 454 -15.26 21.18 -7.29
N PRO A 455 -16.19 21.63 -8.18
CA PRO A 455 -16.50 21.08 -9.51
C PRO A 455 -15.73 21.66 -10.70
N GLU A 456 -14.92 22.70 -10.51
CA GLU A 456 -14.22 23.39 -11.60
C GLU A 456 -13.09 22.54 -12.20
N TRP A 457 -12.42 21.71 -11.42
CA TRP A 457 -11.35 20.86 -11.91
C TRP A 457 -11.88 19.48 -12.21
N ARG A 458 -11.82 19.09 -13.48
CA ARG A 458 -12.23 17.78 -13.96
C ARG A 458 -11.00 17.00 -14.36
N VAL A 459 -10.83 15.83 -13.76
CA VAL A 459 -9.68 14.96 -14.04
C VAL A 459 -9.97 14.04 -15.24
N TYR A 460 -8.92 13.61 -15.93
CA TYR A 460 -9.01 12.65 -17.04
C TYR A 460 -9.38 11.25 -16.55
N PHE A 461 -8.78 10.85 -15.42
CA PHE A 461 -8.93 9.55 -14.78
C PHE A 461 -8.85 9.71 -13.25
N ASP A 462 -9.51 8.82 -12.51
CA ASP A 462 -9.42 8.69 -11.06
C ASP A 462 -9.57 7.20 -10.65
N PRO A 463 -9.16 6.81 -9.44
CA PRO A 463 -9.02 5.39 -9.09
C PRO A 463 -10.33 4.60 -8.91
N ARG A 464 -11.51 5.17 -9.18
CA ARG A 464 -12.80 4.44 -9.16
C ARG A 464 -12.99 3.55 -10.39
N LEU A 465 -12.38 2.38 -10.37
CA LEU A 465 -12.36 1.42 -11.48
C LEU A 465 -13.75 0.98 -11.94
N GLU A 466 -14.72 0.92 -11.03
CA GLU A 466 -16.11 0.56 -11.32
C GLU A 466 -16.80 1.55 -12.29
N VAL A 467 -16.26 2.77 -12.40
CA VAL A 467 -16.75 3.79 -13.33
C VAL A 467 -16.08 3.67 -14.69
N TYR A 468 -14.78 3.38 -14.77
CA TYR A 468 -14.04 3.40 -16.04
C TYR A 468 -14.11 2.07 -16.80
N GLY A 469 -13.88 0.95 -16.11
CA GLY A 469 -13.68 -0.36 -16.71
C GLY A 469 -12.26 -0.59 -17.24
N GLU A 470 -11.97 -1.83 -17.63
CA GLU A 470 -10.60 -2.31 -17.91
C GLU A 470 -9.97 -1.69 -19.17
N GLU A 471 -10.74 -1.51 -20.25
CA GLU A 471 -10.20 -0.94 -21.50
C GLU A 471 -9.76 0.52 -21.34
N PHE A 472 -10.50 1.31 -20.57
CA PHE A 472 -10.10 2.68 -20.29
C PHE A 472 -8.86 2.73 -19.38
N LEU A 473 -8.76 1.81 -18.41
CA LEU A 473 -7.55 1.69 -17.58
C LEU A 473 -6.30 1.40 -18.44
N LYS A 474 -6.40 0.50 -19.43
CA LYS A 474 -5.32 0.23 -20.39
C LYS A 474 -4.93 1.48 -21.16
N GLN A 475 -5.90 2.24 -21.66
CA GLN A 475 -5.66 3.49 -22.39
C GLN A 475 -4.98 4.53 -21.49
N PHE A 476 -5.44 4.68 -20.25
CA PHE A 476 -4.84 5.59 -19.28
C PHE A 476 -3.40 5.21 -18.93
N VAL A 477 -3.13 3.94 -18.61
CA VAL A 477 -1.76 3.47 -18.35
C VAL A 477 -0.87 3.66 -19.57
N SER A 478 -1.37 3.36 -20.77
CA SER A 478 -0.64 3.63 -22.01
C SER A 478 -0.33 5.11 -22.19
N ALA A 479 -1.27 6.01 -21.86
CA ALA A 479 -1.06 7.46 -21.93
C ALA A 479 -0.06 7.96 -20.87
N LEU A 480 0.10 7.30 -19.74
CA LEU A 480 1.15 7.62 -18.77
C LEU A 480 2.52 7.10 -19.22
N ASP A 481 2.57 5.90 -19.79
CA ASP A 481 3.83 5.19 -20.07
C ASP A 481 4.38 5.44 -21.48
N GLN A 482 3.54 5.87 -22.42
CA GLN A 482 3.90 6.02 -23.84
C GLN A 482 3.54 7.40 -24.36
N VAL A 483 4.55 8.16 -24.76
CA VAL A 483 4.40 9.51 -25.35
C VAL A 483 3.40 9.54 -26.53
N PRO A 484 3.41 8.59 -27.50
CA PRO A 484 2.43 8.62 -28.59
C PRO A 484 0.98 8.48 -28.12
N ALA A 485 0.73 7.65 -27.10
CA ALA A 485 -0.61 7.47 -26.54
C ALA A 485 -1.04 8.71 -25.74
N PHE A 486 -0.11 9.34 -25.00
CA PHE A 486 -0.37 10.62 -24.35
C PHE A 486 -0.80 11.68 -25.37
N GLU A 487 -0.04 11.85 -26.45
CA GLU A 487 -0.32 12.87 -27.47
C GLU A 487 -1.68 12.65 -28.13
N GLN A 488 -2.03 11.40 -28.44
CA GLN A 488 -3.34 11.07 -28.99
C GLN A 488 -4.49 11.52 -28.06
N GLU A 489 -4.40 11.24 -26.76
CA GLU A 489 -5.42 11.64 -25.80
C GLU A 489 -5.40 13.15 -25.50
N SER A 490 -4.22 13.75 -25.49
CA SER A 490 -3.98 15.19 -25.37
C SER A 490 -4.61 15.97 -26.53
N GLU A 491 -4.51 15.48 -27.76
CA GLU A 491 -5.17 16.05 -28.94
C GLU A 491 -6.69 15.88 -28.88
N ARG A 492 -7.14 14.68 -28.50
CA ARG A 492 -8.55 14.32 -28.42
C ARG A 492 -9.33 15.15 -27.42
N TYR A 493 -8.80 15.27 -26.20
CA TYR A 493 -9.50 15.92 -25.09
C TYR A 493 -9.08 17.36 -24.85
N ARG A 494 -7.91 17.77 -25.37
CA ARG A 494 -7.31 19.09 -25.19
C ARG A 494 -7.14 19.44 -23.71
N PHE A 495 -6.27 18.71 -23.03
CA PHE A 495 -5.95 18.94 -21.61
C PHE A 495 -5.42 20.37 -21.40
N ASP A 496 -5.93 21.07 -20.40
CA ASP A 496 -5.45 22.40 -20.01
C ASP A 496 -4.21 22.31 -19.12
N VAL A 497 -4.20 21.32 -18.23
CA VAL A 497 -3.20 21.11 -17.19
C VAL A 497 -2.76 19.65 -17.20
N VAL A 498 -1.46 19.42 -17.04
CA VAL A 498 -0.90 18.10 -16.78
C VAL A 498 -0.20 18.14 -15.43
N VAL A 499 -0.61 17.25 -14.51
CA VAL A 499 0.01 17.07 -13.19
C VAL A 499 0.55 15.67 -13.12
N ILE A 500 1.87 15.51 -13.03
CA ILE A 500 2.50 14.19 -13.03
C ILE A 500 3.37 14.06 -11.79
N ASP A 501 3.21 12.97 -11.05
CA ASP A 501 4.26 12.44 -10.18
C ASP A 501 5.45 12.02 -11.03
N HIS A 502 6.58 12.70 -10.85
CA HIS A 502 7.80 12.55 -11.65
C HIS A 502 8.80 11.55 -11.04
N LEU A 503 8.42 10.84 -9.97
CA LEU A 503 9.22 9.72 -9.47
C LEU A 503 9.59 8.80 -10.65
N VAL A 504 10.86 8.37 -10.66
CA VAL A 504 11.69 7.86 -11.78
C VAL A 504 10.98 7.15 -12.95
N PHE A 505 9.87 6.46 -12.71
CA PHE A 505 9.10 5.71 -13.70
C PHE A 505 8.39 6.56 -14.77
N ARG A 506 8.12 7.86 -14.55
CA ARG A 506 7.33 8.70 -15.49
C ARG A 506 8.14 9.80 -16.19
N MET A 507 9.46 9.74 -16.07
CA MET A 507 10.35 10.81 -16.56
C MET A 507 10.40 10.95 -18.07
N HIS A 508 10.09 9.89 -18.83
CA HIS A 508 9.96 9.99 -20.29
C HIS A 508 8.89 11.01 -20.69
N LEU A 509 7.75 11.01 -20.01
CA LEU A 509 6.65 11.94 -20.29
C LEU A 509 6.99 13.35 -19.80
N VAL A 510 7.59 13.49 -18.62
CA VAL A 510 8.04 14.79 -18.09
C VAL A 510 9.05 15.45 -19.03
N THR A 511 10.06 14.70 -19.49
CA THR A 511 11.07 15.19 -20.44
C THR A 511 10.46 15.54 -21.79
N HIS A 512 9.51 14.74 -22.29
CA HIS A 512 8.79 15.05 -23.52
C HIS A 512 8.01 16.37 -23.41
N LEU A 513 7.21 16.53 -22.36
CA LEU A 513 6.43 17.75 -22.11
C LEU A 513 7.31 18.98 -21.91
N TYR A 514 8.47 18.83 -21.27
CA TYR A 514 9.44 19.91 -21.07
C TYR A 514 10.00 20.45 -22.40
N HIS A 515 10.18 19.59 -23.40
CA HIS A 515 10.67 19.99 -24.73
C HIS A 515 9.55 20.28 -25.73
N HIS A 516 8.29 19.96 -25.40
CA HIS A 516 7.18 20.13 -26.31
C HIS A 516 6.73 21.59 -26.41
N PRO A 517 6.55 22.16 -27.62
CA PRO A 517 6.24 23.59 -27.78
C PRO A 517 4.90 24.00 -27.16
N ASP A 518 3.92 23.10 -27.10
CA ASP A 518 2.59 23.40 -26.57
C ASP A 518 2.50 23.39 -25.05
N TRP A 519 3.57 23.05 -24.34
CA TRP A 519 3.55 22.91 -22.88
C TRP A 519 4.55 23.88 -22.23
N ALA A 520 4.18 24.38 -21.04
CA ALA A 520 5.01 25.23 -20.21
C ALA A 520 5.07 24.64 -18.80
N MET A 521 6.27 24.34 -18.31
CA MET A 521 6.46 23.90 -16.93
C MET A 521 6.33 25.10 -16.00
N VAL A 522 5.36 25.07 -15.08
CA VAL A 522 5.07 26.20 -14.17
C VAL A 522 5.32 25.86 -12.72
N TYR A 523 5.51 24.58 -12.40
CA TYR A 523 5.74 24.11 -11.04
C TYR A 523 6.55 22.83 -11.03
N LEU A 524 7.44 22.71 -10.05
CA LEU A 524 8.23 21.53 -9.78
C LEU A 524 8.52 21.50 -8.28
N ASP A 525 8.21 20.38 -7.62
CA ASP A 525 8.64 20.07 -6.26
C ASP A 525 9.22 18.64 -6.20
N GLY A 526 9.55 18.08 -5.04
CA GLY A 526 10.13 16.72 -4.95
C GLY A 526 9.18 15.57 -5.25
N LEU A 527 7.91 15.80 -5.54
CA LEU A 527 6.93 14.78 -5.89
C LEU A 527 6.30 15.02 -7.27
N ASN A 528 5.84 16.23 -7.56
CA ASN A 528 5.01 16.55 -8.72
C ASN A 528 5.62 17.66 -9.59
N VAL A 529 5.27 17.59 -10.87
CA VAL A 529 5.47 18.64 -11.87
C VAL A 529 4.12 19.06 -12.44
N ILE A 530 3.97 20.36 -12.74
CA ILE A 530 2.78 20.89 -13.41
C ILE A 530 3.19 21.53 -14.73
N PHE A 531 2.50 21.12 -15.80
CA PHE A 531 2.54 21.77 -17.10
C PHE A 531 1.20 22.43 -17.42
N LEU A 532 1.24 23.64 -17.95
CA LEU A 532 0.09 24.32 -18.55
C LEU A 532 0.21 24.27 -20.07
N ARG A 533 -0.92 24.04 -20.75
CA ARG A 533 -0.95 24.12 -22.21
C ARG A 533 -0.82 25.59 -22.65
N ARG A 534 0.05 25.86 -23.61
CA ARG A 534 0.20 27.17 -24.26
C ARG A 534 -1.04 27.48 -25.10
N THR A 535 -2.01 28.12 -24.44
CA THR A 535 -3.23 28.65 -25.04
C THR A 535 -3.28 30.15 -24.81
N GLN A 536 -4.07 30.88 -25.62
CA GLN A 536 -4.26 32.32 -25.42
C GLN A 536 -4.79 32.63 -24.01
N GLU A 537 -5.59 31.74 -23.46
CA GLU A 537 -6.25 31.91 -22.17
C GLU A 537 -5.28 31.68 -20.99
N LEU A 538 -4.36 30.72 -21.10
CA LEU A 538 -3.36 30.43 -20.06
C LEU A 538 -2.07 31.25 -20.22
N ALA A 539 -1.91 31.98 -21.33
CA ALA A 539 -0.71 32.79 -21.62
C ALA A 539 -0.31 33.76 -20.48
N PRO A 540 -1.24 34.48 -19.80
CA PRO A 540 -0.86 35.35 -18.68
C PRO A 540 -0.30 34.60 -17.47
N LEU A 541 -0.77 33.38 -17.21
CA LEU A 541 -0.24 32.54 -16.13
C LEU A 541 1.13 32.00 -16.51
N ILE A 542 1.27 31.51 -17.74
CA ILE A 542 2.53 30.98 -18.26
C ILE A 542 3.60 32.06 -18.22
N GLN A 543 3.32 33.27 -18.71
CA GLN A 543 4.28 34.38 -18.67
C GLN A 543 4.78 34.71 -17.25
N LYS A 544 3.94 34.48 -16.23
CA LYS A 544 4.25 34.81 -14.84
C LYS A 544 4.96 33.68 -14.08
N PHE A 545 4.60 32.43 -14.37
CA PHE A 545 4.97 31.27 -13.54
C PHE A 545 5.82 30.24 -14.26
N GLU A 546 6.01 30.35 -15.58
CA GLU A 546 6.90 29.45 -16.31
C GLU A 546 8.31 29.46 -15.70
N ILE A 547 8.81 28.26 -15.40
CA ILE A 547 10.11 28.07 -14.78
C ILE A 547 11.19 28.31 -15.84
N ASP A 548 12.05 29.27 -15.55
CA ASP A 548 13.20 29.61 -16.39
C ASP A 548 14.49 29.11 -15.75
N PHE A 549 14.87 27.88 -16.08
CA PHE A 549 16.08 27.25 -15.55
C PHE A 549 17.37 27.95 -15.98
N SER A 550 17.34 28.81 -17.01
CA SER A 550 18.51 29.62 -17.41
C SER A 550 18.94 30.63 -16.34
N LYS A 551 18.07 30.88 -15.35
CA LYS A 551 18.33 31.75 -14.20
C LYS A 551 18.81 30.99 -12.95
N GLY A 552 19.12 29.69 -13.06
CA GLY A 552 19.56 28.87 -11.93
C GLY A 552 18.44 28.60 -10.92
N TYR A 553 17.27 28.17 -11.41
CA TYR A 553 16.10 27.92 -10.56
C TYR A 553 16.21 26.59 -9.82
N PHE A 554 16.23 26.62 -8.50
CA PHE A 554 15.98 25.44 -7.66
C PHE A 554 14.66 25.64 -6.89
N PRO A 555 13.74 24.66 -6.88
CA PRO A 555 12.50 24.76 -6.14
C PRO A 555 12.71 25.08 -4.66
N PRO A 556 11.93 26.00 -4.07
CA PRO A 556 12.01 26.26 -2.63
C PRO A 556 11.60 25.02 -1.84
N LEU A 557 12.40 24.68 -0.84
CA LEU A 557 12.13 23.55 0.06
C LEU A 557 11.11 23.97 1.13
N PRO A 558 10.18 23.10 1.53
CA PRO A 558 9.24 23.41 2.60
C PRO A 558 9.94 23.62 3.94
N GLU A 559 9.42 24.54 4.74
CA GLU A 559 10.02 24.85 6.05
C GLU A 559 9.92 23.71 7.05
N ASP A 560 8.97 22.77 6.88
CA ASP A 560 8.63 21.69 7.81
C ASP A 560 9.34 20.36 7.51
N ILE A 561 9.90 20.17 6.32
CA ILE A 561 10.63 18.95 5.95
C ILE A 561 12.03 18.94 6.58
N ARG A 562 12.39 17.83 7.26
CA ARG A 562 13.66 17.64 7.99
C ARG A 562 14.14 16.17 7.92
N GLY A 563 15.43 15.94 8.17
CA GLY A 563 16.01 14.60 8.31
C GLY A 563 16.00 13.80 7.01
N GLU A 564 15.70 12.49 7.10
CA GLU A 564 15.63 11.58 5.94
C GLU A 564 14.66 12.06 4.84
N TRP A 565 13.60 12.77 5.22
CA TRP A 565 12.63 13.29 4.26
C TRP A 565 13.17 14.45 3.42
N LEU A 566 14.00 15.29 4.04
CA LEU A 566 14.70 16.36 3.33
C LEU A 566 15.70 15.76 2.34
N ILE A 567 16.37 14.68 2.74
CA ILE A 567 17.27 13.90 1.88
C ILE A 567 16.49 13.35 0.66
N ASP A 568 15.32 12.75 0.87
CA ASP A 568 14.48 12.21 -0.21
C ASP A 568 13.95 13.29 -1.17
N GLU A 569 13.50 14.43 -0.65
CA GLU A 569 13.04 15.59 -1.44
C GLU A 569 14.17 16.13 -2.31
N LEU A 570 15.32 16.44 -1.68
CA LEU A 570 16.52 16.94 -2.36
C LEU A 570 16.99 15.97 -3.45
N LYS A 571 17.00 14.68 -3.13
CA LYS A 571 17.39 13.63 -4.07
C LYS A 571 16.44 13.55 -5.25
N SER A 572 15.13 13.54 -5.02
CA SER A 572 14.11 13.46 -6.07
C SER A 572 14.17 14.67 -7.00
N LEU A 573 14.21 15.88 -6.44
CA LEU A 573 14.39 17.13 -7.21
C LEU A 573 15.66 17.12 -8.04
N SER A 574 16.78 16.76 -7.44
CA SER A 574 18.07 16.76 -8.12
C SER A 574 18.11 15.76 -9.26
N ILE A 575 17.52 14.58 -9.07
CA ILE A 575 17.40 13.56 -10.10
C ILE A 575 16.61 14.09 -11.30
N VAL A 576 15.43 14.69 -11.05
CA VAL A 576 14.59 15.27 -12.11
C VAL A 576 15.33 16.36 -12.88
N LEU A 577 15.97 17.30 -12.17
CA LEU A 577 16.74 18.38 -12.79
C LEU A 577 17.88 17.85 -13.66
N LEU A 578 18.60 16.81 -13.21
CA LEU A 578 19.65 16.17 -14.01
C LEU A 578 19.11 15.46 -15.26
N MET A 579 17.94 14.84 -15.16
CA MET A 579 17.28 14.20 -16.32
C MET A 579 16.76 15.23 -17.34
N LEU A 580 16.40 16.44 -16.88
CA LEU A 580 16.04 17.57 -17.75
C LEU A 580 17.26 18.35 -18.29
N ASP A 581 18.47 17.82 -18.09
CA ASP A 581 19.76 18.44 -18.44
C ASP A 581 20.00 19.80 -17.77
N GLN A 582 19.33 20.06 -16.63
CA GLN A 582 19.45 21.28 -15.83
C GLN A 582 20.46 21.10 -14.68
N ALA A 583 21.68 20.70 -15.02
CA ALA A 583 22.71 20.37 -14.01
C ALA A 583 23.08 21.56 -13.11
N GLU A 584 23.08 22.79 -13.63
CA GLU A 584 23.35 24.00 -12.85
C GLU A 584 22.27 24.23 -11.79
N SER A 585 21.01 24.03 -12.15
CA SER A 585 19.87 24.13 -11.23
C SER A 585 19.88 23.02 -10.17
N ALA A 586 20.45 21.85 -10.46
CA ALA A 586 20.54 20.73 -9.51
C ALA A 586 21.62 20.93 -8.41
N LEU A 587 22.63 21.77 -8.64
CA LEU A 587 23.78 21.91 -7.73
C LEU A 587 23.40 22.28 -6.29
N PRO A 588 22.55 23.31 -6.02
CA PRO A 588 22.25 23.72 -4.64
C PRO A 588 21.65 22.59 -3.81
N GLY A 589 20.75 21.80 -4.41
CA GLY A 589 20.13 20.65 -3.75
C GLY A 589 21.10 19.52 -3.48
N LEU A 590 21.99 19.20 -4.44
CA LEU A 590 23.00 18.16 -4.31
C LEU A 590 24.09 18.52 -3.29
N GLU A 591 24.50 19.79 -3.23
CA GLU A 591 25.45 20.29 -2.24
C GLU A 591 24.87 20.18 -0.82
N GLU A 592 23.59 20.52 -0.64
CA GLU A 592 22.92 20.34 0.65
C GLU A 592 22.74 18.87 1.01
N LEU A 593 22.37 18.02 0.04
CA LEU A 593 22.24 16.57 0.20
C LEU A 593 23.54 15.95 0.71
N ILE A 594 24.69 16.36 0.18
CA ILE A 594 26.00 15.88 0.60
C ILE A 594 26.40 16.34 2.01
N LYS A 595 25.98 17.54 2.43
CA LYS A 595 26.20 17.97 3.83
C LYS A 595 25.41 17.11 4.81
N LEU A 596 24.18 16.74 4.44
CA LEU A 596 23.29 15.93 5.29
C LEU A 596 23.68 14.46 5.30
N ALA A 597 24.10 13.91 4.15
CA ALA A 597 24.39 12.50 3.96
C ALA A 597 25.73 12.28 3.23
N PRO A 598 26.88 12.63 3.85
CA PRO A 598 28.18 12.61 3.18
C PRO A 598 28.64 11.20 2.76
N GLU A 599 28.14 10.17 3.43
CA GLU A 599 28.46 8.75 3.18
C GLU A 599 27.37 8.03 2.36
N ASP A 600 26.38 8.76 1.81
CA ASP A 600 25.41 8.16 0.90
C ASP A 600 26.00 8.05 -0.51
N SER A 601 26.09 6.81 -1.02
CA SER A 601 26.68 6.55 -2.35
C SER A 601 25.91 7.24 -3.48
N LEU A 602 24.58 7.30 -3.39
CA LEU A 602 23.73 7.90 -4.43
C LEU A 602 23.84 9.42 -4.45
N ALA A 603 23.91 10.07 -3.29
CA ALA A 603 24.16 11.52 -3.18
C ALA A 603 25.49 11.90 -3.84
N ASN A 604 26.56 11.15 -3.54
CA ASN A 604 27.88 11.36 -4.13
C ASN A 604 27.86 11.13 -5.65
N TYR A 605 27.12 10.11 -6.10
CA TYR A 605 26.91 9.83 -7.50
C TYR A 605 26.20 10.98 -8.24
N TYR A 606 25.07 11.47 -7.73
CA TYR A 606 24.29 12.51 -8.39
C TYR A 606 25.05 13.84 -8.44
N LEU A 607 25.77 14.21 -7.37
CA LEU A 607 26.65 15.39 -7.40
C LEU A 607 27.78 15.23 -8.41
N GLY A 608 28.42 14.05 -8.44
CA GLY A 608 29.43 13.73 -9.44
C GLY A 608 28.91 13.81 -10.87
N TRP A 609 27.68 13.33 -11.12
CA TRP A 609 27.02 13.42 -12.42
C TRP A 609 26.71 14.87 -12.82
N ALA A 610 26.21 15.69 -11.90
CA ALA A 610 25.98 17.12 -12.12
C ALA A 610 27.27 17.85 -12.50
N LEU A 611 28.34 17.62 -11.74
CA LEU A 611 29.65 18.23 -11.99
C LEU A 611 30.24 17.78 -13.33
N ASN A 612 30.05 16.51 -13.71
CA ASN A 612 30.46 16.00 -15.02
C ASN A 612 29.74 16.74 -16.16
N ARG A 613 28.41 16.94 -16.06
CA ARG A 613 27.62 17.71 -17.03
C ARG A 613 28.10 19.17 -17.16
N LEU A 614 28.49 19.77 -16.03
CA LEU A 614 29.05 21.12 -15.97
C LEU A 614 30.54 21.18 -16.34
N LYS A 615 31.14 20.07 -16.80
CA LYS A 615 32.56 19.96 -17.19
C LYS A 615 33.55 20.24 -16.05
N ARG A 616 33.11 20.17 -14.79
CA ARG A 616 33.94 20.27 -13.57
C ARG A 616 34.55 18.89 -13.25
N PHE A 617 35.36 18.38 -14.17
CA PHE A 617 35.78 16.96 -14.18
C PHE A 617 36.60 16.53 -12.95
N SER A 618 37.44 17.42 -12.42
CA SER A 618 38.26 17.14 -11.22
C SER A 618 37.39 16.88 -9.98
N GLU A 619 36.38 17.72 -9.78
CA GLU A 619 35.43 17.58 -8.67
C GLU A 619 34.49 16.40 -8.91
N ALA A 620 34.01 16.23 -10.15
CA ALA A 620 33.18 15.09 -10.54
C ALA A 620 33.87 13.76 -10.19
N ARG A 621 35.16 13.63 -10.55
CA ARG A 621 35.98 12.45 -10.24
C ARG A 621 36.00 12.17 -8.74
N PHE A 622 36.27 13.17 -7.90
CA PHE A 622 36.35 12.99 -6.45
C PHE A 622 35.07 12.37 -5.87
N TYR A 623 33.91 12.94 -6.21
CA TYR A 623 32.63 12.43 -5.70
C TYR A 623 32.25 11.07 -6.30
N LEU A 624 32.55 10.82 -7.57
CA LEU A 624 32.28 9.53 -8.21
C LEU A 624 33.18 8.40 -7.66
N GLU A 625 34.46 8.67 -7.39
CA GLU A 625 35.36 7.71 -6.71
C GLU A 625 34.82 7.38 -5.31
N LYS A 626 34.36 8.40 -4.56
CA LYS A 626 33.73 8.18 -3.25
C LYS A 626 32.46 7.32 -3.38
N ALA A 627 31.59 7.61 -4.35
CA ALA A 627 30.37 6.82 -4.58
C ALA A 627 30.66 5.34 -4.87
N VAL A 628 31.67 5.06 -5.70
CA VAL A 628 32.10 3.69 -6.03
C VAL A 628 32.74 2.98 -4.83
N ASN A 629 33.47 3.71 -3.97
CA ASN A 629 34.03 3.13 -2.75
C ASN A 629 32.95 2.78 -1.71
N LEU A 630 31.91 3.61 -1.60
CA LEU A 630 30.79 3.40 -0.67
C LEU A 630 29.86 2.26 -1.10
N ASP A 631 29.58 2.15 -2.41
CA ASP A 631 28.87 1.01 -2.99
C ASP A 631 29.65 0.42 -4.17
N PRO A 632 30.55 -0.55 -3.91
CA PRO A 632 31.32 -1.21 -4.97
C PRO A 632 30.47 -2.01 -5.96
N LYS A 633 29.19 -2.26 -5.67
CA LYS A 633 28.27 -2.95 -6.59
C LYS A 633 27.47 -1.98 -7.46
N GLY A 634 27.48 -0.69 -7.14
CA GLY A 634 26.78 0.34 -7.90
C GLY A 634 27.30 0.45 -9.33
N VAL A 635 26.43 0.19 -10.31
CA VAL A 635 26.76 0.30 -11.74
C VAL A 635 26.71 1.76 -12.23
N PRO A 636 25.67 2.57 -11.94
CA PRO A 636 25.60 3.95 -12.44
C PRO A 636 26.81 4.84 -12.06
N PRO A 637 27.34 4.79 -10.82
CA PRO A 637 28.53 5.57 -10.46
C PRO A 637 29.78 5.15 -11.23
N LYS A 638 29.96 3.85 -11.51
CA LYS A 638 31.08 3.34 -12.30
C LYS A 638 31.02 3.80 -13.76
N ILE A 639 29.82 3.82 -14.35
CA ILE A 639 29.61 4.34 -15.72
C ILE A 639 30.02 5.81 -15.78
N GLN A 640 29.52 6.65 -14.88
CA GLN A 640 29.86 8.07 -14.84
C GLN A 640 31.35 8.30 -14.57
N LEU A 641 31.97 7.53 -13.66
CA LEU A 641 33.40 7.63 -13.37
C LEU A 641 34.25 7.28 -14.60
N ALA A 642 33.88 6.22 -15.32
CA ALA A 642 34.57 5.83 -16.56
C ALA A 642 34.43 6.88 -17.67
N GLN A 643 33.26 7.52 -17.79
CA GLN A 643 33.08 8.67 -18.71
C GLN A 643 34.01 9.83 -18.32
N VAL A 644 34.08 10.18 -17.03
CA VAL A 644 34.98 11.23 -16.54
C VAL A 644 36.44 10.87 -16.84
N TYR A 645 36.87 9.63 -16.61
CA TYR A 645 38.22 9.18 -16.96
C TYR A 645 38.54 9.33 -18.45
N ALA A 646 37.60 8.98 -19.33
CA ALA A 646 37.79 9.16 -20.75
C ALA A 646 37.96 10.65 -21.10
N LEU A 647 37.12 11.52 -20.53
CA LEU A 647 37.15 12.97 -20.75
C LEU A 647 38.39 13.66 -20.17
N THR A 648 38.99 13.12 -19.10
CA THR A 648 40.24 13.64 -18.51
C THR A 648 41.50 13.02 -19.11
N GLY A 649 41.37 12.12 -20.10
CA GLY A 649 42.50 11.49 -20.81
C GLY A 649 43.04 10.20 -20.18
N GLU A 650 42.45 9.70 -19.10
CA GLU A 650 42.75 8.39 -18.50
C GLU A 650 41.98 7.26 -19.20
N VAL A 651 42.14 7.18 -20.52
CA VAL A 651 41.30 6.36 -21.41
C VAL A 651 41.44 4.87 -21.11
N GLU A 652 42.63 4.40 -20.72
CA GLU A 652 42.86 2.99 -20.36
C GLU A 652 42.04 2.56 -19.14
N ARG A 653 41.90 3.44 -18.14
CA ARG A 653 41.07 3.18 -16.95
C ARG A 653 39.59 3.14 -17.29
N ALA A 654 39.14 4.04 -18.18
CA ALA A 654 37.78 4.03 -18.68
C ALA A 654 37.44 2.71 -19.38
N VAL A 655 38.31 2.25 -20.29
CA VAL A 655 38.16 0.96 -20.99
C VAL A 655 38.17 -0.21 -20.02
N GLN A 656 39.03 -0.20 -19.00
CA GLN A 656 39.07 -1.26 -18.00
C GLN A 656 37.75 -1.38 -17.25
N ILE A 657 37.20 -0.27 -16.75
CA ILE A 657 35.92 -0.26 -16.02
C ILE A 657 34.78 -0.72 -16.91
N PHE A 658 34.67 -0.16 -18.12
CA PHE A 658 33.60 -0.53 -19.04
C PHE A 658 33.70 -2.00 -19.50
N SER A 659 34.90 -2.54 -19.69
CA SER A 659 35.08 -3.96 -20.05
C SER A 659 34.64 -4.88 -18.90
N GLN A 660 35.00 -4.57 -17.65
CA GLN A 660 34.54 -5.31 -16.48
C GLN A 660 33.02 -5.27 -16.31
N LEU A 661 32.41 -4.09 -16.53
CA LEU A 661 30.96 -3.93 -16.52
C LEU A 661 30.31 -4.73 -17.65
N GLN A 662 30.89 -4.75 -18.85
CA GLN A 662 30.38 -5.51 -19.99
C GLN A 662 30.48 -7.03 -19.77
N GLU A 663 31.51 -7.52 -19.07
CA GLU A 663 31.62 -8.93 -18.66
C GLU A 663 30.53 -9.31 -17.65
N SER A 664 30.27 -8.42 -16.68
CA SER A 664 29.26 -8.63 -15.63
C SER A 664 27.83 -8.49 -16.17
N TYR A 665 27.64 -7.63 -17.17
CA TYR A 665 26.34 -7.27 -17.75
C TYR A 665 26.39 -7.30 -19.29
N PRO A 666 26.56 -8.48 -19.91
CA PRO A 666 26.84 -8.61 -21.34
C PRO A 666 25.71 -8.18 -22.28
N GLY A 667 24.49 -8.02 -21.75
CA GLY A 667 23.31 -7.56 -22.49
C GLY A 667 22.89 -6.12 -22.22
N ASP A 668 23.67 -5.35 -21.44
CA ASP A 668 23.35 -3.95 -21.15
C ASP A 668 23.80 -3.04 -22.31
N ILE A 669 22.82 -2.45 -22.99
CA ILE A 669 23.07 -1.59 -24.16
C ILE A 669 23.78 -0.28 -23.78
N THR A 670 23.53 0.24 -22.58
CA THR A 670 24.11 1.50 -22.10
C THR A 670 25.61 1.31 -21.90
N ILE A 671 26.01 0.21 -21.27
CA ILE A 671 27.44 -0.14 -21.10
C ILE A 671 28.11 -0.34 -22.46
N CYS A 672 27.42 -1.01 -23.39
CA CYS A 672 27.94 -1.25 -24.75
C CYS A 672 28.21 0.07 -25.49
N ILE A 673 27.23 0.97 -25.52
CA ILE A 673 27.35 2.26 -26.22
C ILE A 673 28.48 3.09 -25.63
N ASN A 674 28.55 3.20 -24.30
CA ASN A 674 29.60 3.97 -23.65
C ASN A 674 31.00 3.42 -23.98
N LEU A 675 31.20 2.09 -23.97
CA LEU A 675 32.47 1.50 -24.36
C LEU A 675 32.80 1.75 -25.84
N ALA A 676 31.80 1.63 -26.73
CA ALA A 676 31.96 1.90 -28.15
C ALA A 676 32.36 3.35 -28.42
N GLN A 677 31.71 4.31 -27.75
CA GLN A 677 32.06 5.73 -27.79
C GLN A 677 33.49 6.00 -27.31
N VAL A 678 33.94 5.30 -26.26
CA VAL A 678 35.33 5.43 -25.77
C VAL A 678 36.33 4.97 -26.83
N TYR A 679 36.09 3.82 -27.46
CA TYR A 679 36.95 3.31 -28.54
C TYR A 679 36.93 4.19 -29.79
N GLU A 680 35.77 4.74 -30.15
CA GLU A 680 35.61 5.61 -31.33
C GLU A 680 36.27 6.96 -31.12
N THR A 681 35.98 7.63 -30.00
CA THR A 681 36.30 9.05 -29.80
C THR A 681 37.71 9.25 -29.29
N PHE A 682 38.15 8.44 -28.31
CA PHE A 682 39.41 8.66 -27.60
C PHE A 682 40.55 7.77 -28.10
N LEU A 683 40.26 6.49 -28.41
CA LEU A 683 41.27 5.56 -28.93
C LEU A 683 41.36 5.53 -30.46
N LYS A 684 40.32 5.99 -31.18
CA LYS A 684 40.20 5.94 -32.65
C LYS A 684 40.59 4.57 -33.22
N SER A 685 40.12 3.50 -32.56
CA SER A 685 40.55 2.12 -32.81
C SER A 685 39.56 1.38 -33.71
N GLU A 686 40.04 0.39 -34.48
CA GLU A 686 39.18 -0.55 -35.23
C GLU A 686 38.25 -1.35 -34.31
N ARG A 687 38.59 -1.48 -33.02
CA ARG A 687 37.72 -2.08 -32.00
C ARG A 687 36.40 -1.33 -31.82
N ALA A 688 36.32 -0.06 -32.22
CA ALA A 688 35.08 0.71 -32.18
C ALA A 688 34.00 0.06 -33.06
N SER A 689 34.36 -0.35 -34.29
CA SER A 689 33.44 -1.01 -35.22
C SER A 689 32.91 -2.33 -34.66
N GLU A 690 33.77 -3.11 -34.01
CA GLU A 690 33.38 -4.36 -33.35
C GLU A 690 32.39 -4.11 -32.21
N GLN A 691 32.62 -3.09 -31.38
CA GLN A 691 31.72 -2.75 -30.28
C GLN A 691 30.38 -2.20 -30.78
N TRP A 692 30.36 -1.31 -31.77
CA TRP A 692 29.09 -0.82 -32.33
C TRP A 692 28.27 -1.94 -32.99
N LEU A 693 28.92 -2.90 -33.66
CA LEU A 693 28.25 -4.10 -34.17
C LEU A 693 27.68 -4.96 -33.04
N ARG A 694 28.37 -5.05 -31.90
CA ARG A 694 27.84 -5.72 -30.70
C ARG A 694 26.62 -4.98 -30.14
N CYS A 695 26.66 -3.66 -30.06
CA CYS A 695 25.52 -2.86 -29.58
C CYS A 695 24.31 -3.03 -30.50
N TRP A 696 24.53 -3.11 -31.82
CA TRP A 696 23.49 -3.42 -32.80
C TRP A 696 22.84 -4.79 -32.57
N ARG A 697 23.62 -5.84 -32.28
CA ARG A 697 23.08 -7.17 -31.95
C ARG A 697 22.23 -7.14 -30.68
N ILE A 698 22.66 -6.40 -29.65
CA ILE A 698 21.88 -6.22 -28.42
C ILE A 698 20.57 -5.47 -28.73
N TYR A 699 20.64 -4.38 -29.49
CA TYR A 699 19.46 -3.62 -29.92
C TYR A 699 18.46 -4.49 -30.68
N GLN A 700 18.92 -5.28 -31.67
CA GLN A 700 18.07 -6.17 -32.46
C GLN A 700 17.36 -7.25 -31.64
N SER A 701 17.92 -7.66 -30.50
CA SER A 701 17.27 -8.64 -29.62
C SER A 701 16.01 -8.09 -28.91
N ALA A 702 15.90 -6.76 -28.74
CA ALA A 702 14.74 -6.11 -28.12
C ALA A 702 14.59 -4.63 -28.58
N PRO A 703 14.24 -4.36 -29.86
CA PRO A 703 14.26 -3.00 -30.41
C PRO A 703 13.31 -2.04 -29.69
N GLN A 704 12.14 -2.53 -29.27
CA GLN A 704 11.14 -1.73 -28.54
C GLN A 704 11.61 -1.26 -27.16
N ARG A 705 12.58 -1.96 -26.56
CA ARG A 705 13.12 -1.61 -25.24
C ARG A 705 14.15 -0.47 -25.29
N TYR A 706 14.77 -0.26 -26.45
CA TYR A 706 15.96 0.57 -26.60
C TYR A 706 15.82 1.64 -27.69
N GLY A 707 14.60 2.10 -27.96
CA GLY A 707 14.25 2.87 -29.16
C GLY A 707 15.19 4.05 -29.48
N SER A 708 15.61 4.84 -28.50
CA SER A 708 16.52 5.98 -28.71
C SER A 708 17.97 5.58 -29.02
N ALA A 709 18.42 4.42 -28.51
CA ALA A 709 19.76 3.90 -28.75
C ALA A 709 19.95 3.42 -30.21
N GLY A 710 18.88 2.99 -30.87
CA GLY A 710 18.92 2.52 -32.26
C GLY A 710 19.46 3.57 -33.22
N PHE A 711 18.97 4.81 -33.11
CA PHE A 711 19.41 5.92 -33.97
C PHE A 711 20.90 6.24 -33.79
N GLU A 712 21.39 6.22 -32.55
CA GLU A 712 22.80 6.47 -32.26
C GLU A 712 23.69 5.38 -32.86
N ILE A 713 23.30 4.10 -32.68
CA ILE A 713 24.04 2.95 -33.19
C ILE A 713 24.05 2.95 -34.72
N GLU A 714 22.91 3.20 -35.38
CA GLU A 714 22.82 3.30 -36.85
C GLU A 714 23.73 4.40 -37.38
N ARG A 715 23.66 5.60 -36.79
CA ARG A 715 24.50 6.73 -37.20
C ARG A 715 25.98 6.45 -36.98
N ALA A 716 26.37 5.74 -35.92
CA ALA A 716 27.74 5.33 -35.69
C ALA A 716 28.22 4.33 -36.76
N LEU A 717 27.41 3.31 -37.05
CA LEU A 717 27.72 2.32 -38.09
C LEU A 717 27.77 2.93 -39.50
N GLU A 718 26.90 3.89 -39.82
CA GLU A 718 26.94 4.64 -41.08
C GLU A 718 28.22 5.46 -41.23
N ARG A 719 28.66 6.15 -40.16
CA ARG A 719 29.93 6.90 -40.15
C ARG A 719 31.12 5.98 -40.44
N MET A 720 31.06 4.72 -40.00
CA MET A 720 32.11 3.73 -40.22
C MET A 720 32.04 3.05 -41.59
N ARG A 721 30.89 3.11 -42.28
CA ARG A 721 30.71 2.59 -43.66
C ARG A 721 31.17 3.55 -44.74
N LYS A 722 31.21 4.86 -44.47
CA LYS A 722 31.71 5.85 -45.44
C LYS A 722 33.25 5.78 -45.50
N PRO A 723 33.86 5.56 -46.68
CA PRO A 723 35.31 5.62 -46.81
C PRO A 723 35.79 7.04 -46.46
N LYS A 724 36.86 7.13 -45.67
CA LYS A 724 37.50 8.39 -45.27
C LYS A 724 38.13 9.12 -46.45
#